data_AF-A0A7Y4HUS0-F1
#
_entry.id   AF-A0A7Y4HUS0-F1
#
_cell.length_a   1.000
_cell.length_b   1.000
_cell.length_c   1.000
_cell.angle_alpha   90.00
_cell.angle_beta   90.00
_cell.angle_gamma   90.00
#
_symmetry.space_group_name_H-M   'P 1'
#
loop_
_entity.id
_entity.type
_entity.pdbx_description
1 polymer ?
#
loop_
_entity_poly.entity_id
_entity_poly.type
_entity_poly.pdbx_seq_one_letter_code
_entity_poly.pdbx_strand_id
1 'polypeptide(L)'
;MSLNGLRAALIEDTSFARVRTNASHGVVDRNTDLQIGAPAGLRAALLAEMVDGLSSIASGANAAKDTSAPVVLAVTATGREAEDLAAALRSYLPIADIEEFPSWETLPHERLSPRSDTVGRRLSVLRRLAHPEGSPVRVIVAPIRAVVQPLVAGLGELQPVTLRVGQDAEFTDVVRALSDAAYARVDMVTHRGEFAVRGGIIDVFPPTEDHPLRIEFFGDEVEAMRWFAVADQRSLVREEDGQPAMLFAPPCREILITPSVMSRAAKLKADLPAAAAMLEKIAGGIAVEGMESLAPVLVDAMVPLVGELPAGSIAVVIEPEKVRTRAHDLAATNEEFLEAAWSTASEGGAAPLDLGGALGADLQTASFRSLADTRSAALANQVAWWSITSFGSDESLQEFLPEIDAFTVRAREPRGYQGDVAEMMDFLGGRVRDQWRVVVATEGPGPAARLAELFHDHDIPAARVDSLESPPQPGIIEITTASAGRGFVLDSLKLGLLTEADLLGRTTASGTRDMRKMPSKRRNAVDPLQLREGDYVVHEQHGVARFVELLQRATGAGPTKTIREYLVLEYAPSKRGAPGDRLFVPTDQLDQVTRYVGGDAPALSKMGGSDWASTKSRARKAVKEIAGELIRLYSARMASRGFAFSADTPWQRELEEAFPYIETPDQLTTINEVKADMEREVPMDRLVSGDVGYGKTEIAVRAAFKAVQDGKQVAVLVPTTLLVQQHYETFSERFSGFPVRVKPLSRFQSAKESRETTEGIGSGAVDVVIGTHRLLSNQVQFKDLGLVIVDEEQRFGVEHKEALKKMRTNVDVLAMSATPIPRTLEMSLTGIRETSTLATPPEERHPVLTYVGPYTDKQTSAAVRRELMREGQVFFVHNRVSSIDRTAAHLKELVPEARVAVAHGQMSESRLEQIIVDFWEKRFDVLVCTTIIETGLDISNANTLIVDRADNYGLSQLHQLRGRVGRGRERAYAYFLYPSEKPLGEVALERLKAVASHNELGAGMQLALKDLEIRGAGNMLGGEQSGHIQGVGFDLYIRLVGEAVADFRGDAEEKAAEMKIELPVNAHLPHDYVPGERLRLEAYRKLASAITYEAIDAVVEELGDRYGEPPAPVVNLIAVARFRVAARAAGLTDVALQGNFIKFAPAELPESKEMRLKRMYPGSSLKPALNAALIPKPKTSPVGGRDLSDADILTWAQNVVDAIFTD
;
A
#
# COMPACT_ATOMS: atom_id res chain seq x y z
N MET A 1 -11.21 -25.52 6.03
CA MET A 1 -12.17 -26.63 6.26
C MET A 1 -11.80 -27.31 7.57
N SER A 2 -12.73 -28.09 8.14
CA SER A 2 -12.58 -28.69 9.48
C SER A 2 -11.87 -30.04 9.44
N LEU A 3 -11.11 -30.33 10.51
CA LEU A 3 -10.47 -31.60 10.84
C LEU A 3 -11.06 -32.23 12.13
N ASN A 4 -12.29 -31.86 12.49
CA ASN A 4 -12.97 -32.37 13.69
C ASN A 4 -13.03 -33.90 13.75
N GLY A 5 -13.21 -34.57 12.60
CA GLY A 5 -13.21 -36.02 12.50
C GLY A 5 -11.87 -36.64 12.89
N LEU A 6 -10.76 -36.04 12.43
CA LEU A 6 -9.41 -36.43 12.86
C LEU A 6 -9.24 -36.25 14.37
N ARG A 7 -9.71 -35.12 14.90
CA ARG A 7 -9.67 -34.81 16.33
C ARG A 7 -10.46 -35.83 17.16
N ALA A 8 -11.63 -36.24 16.71
CA ALA A 8 -12.43 -37.27 17.37
C ALA A 8 -11.69 -38.63 17.45
N ALA A 9 -10.90 -38.98 16.42
CA ALA A 9 -10.06 -40.17 16.45
C ALA A 9 -8.87 -40.04 17.42
N LEU A 10 -8.29 -38.84 17.58
CA LEU A 10 -7.16 -38.60 18.49
C LEU A 10 -7.54 -38.79 19.97
N ILE A 11 -8.81 -38.59 20.34
CA ILE A 11 -9.30 -38.80 21.72
C ILE A 11 -9.19 -40.27 22.16
N GLU A 12 -9.10 -41.22 21.22
CA GLU A 12 -8.83 -42.63 21.54
C GLU A 12 -7.46 -42.84 22.21
N ASP A 13 -6.52 -41.90 22.03
CA ASP A 13 -5.22 -41.93 22.68
C ASP A 13 -5.31 -41.38 24.12
N THR A 14 -4.76 -42.14 25.08
CA THR A 14 -4.82 -41.81 26.51
C THR A 14 -4.17 -40.47 26.85
N SER A 15 -3.18 -40.02 26.07
CA SER A 15 -2.52 -38.74 26.29
C SER A 15 -3.43 -37.55 25.99
N PHE A 16 -4.28 -37.63 24.96
CA PHE A 16 -5.26 -36.59 24.62
C PHE A 16 -6.37 -36.52 25.68
N ALA A 17 -6.88 -37.68 26.11
CA ALA A 17 -7.84 -37.75 27.21
C ALA A 17 -7.26 -37.13 28.50
N ARG A 18 -5.98 -37.39 28.80
CA ARG A 18 -5.29 -36.80 29.96
C ARG A 18 -5.21 -35.27 29.88
N VAL A 19 -4.92 -34.69 28.71
CA VAL A 19 -4.93 -33.22 28.52
C VAL A 19 -6.31 -32.66 28.84
N ARG A 20 -7.36 -33.23 28.23
CA ARG A 20 -8.73 -32.77 28.40
C ARG A 20 -9.20 -32.88 29.85
N THR A 21 -8.92 -34.00 30.52
CA THR A 21 -9.26 -34.21 31.93
C THR A 21 -8.53 -33.21 32.82
N ASN A 22 -7.24 -32.99 32.61
CA ASN A 22 -6.49 -31.99 33.39
C ASN A 22 -7.07 -30.58 33.24
N ALA A 23 -7.44 -30.19 32.02
CA ALA A 23 -8.03 -28.88 31.74
C ALA A 23 -9.45 -28.72 32.34
N SER A 24 -10.19 -29.82 32.47
CA SER A 24 -11.55 -29.84 33.06
C SER A 24 -11.61 -29.70 34.59
N HIS A 25 -10.49 -29.74 35.29
CA HIS A 25 -10.47 -29.47 36.74
C HIS A 25 -10.71 -27.98 37.03
N GLY A 26 -11.42 -27.70 38.14
CA GLY A 26 -11.60 -26.34 38.66
C GLY A 26 -10.27 -25.73 39.12
N VAL A 27 -10.25 -24.42 39.36
CA VAL A 27 -9.03 -23.64 39.66
C VAL A 27 -8.18 -24.23 40.77
N VAL A 28 -8.80 -24.80 41.81
CA VAL A 28 -8.11 -25.35 42.99
C VAL A 28 -7.46 -26.71 42.70
N ASP A 29 -8.12 -27.56 41.91
CA ASP A 29 -7.70 -28.94 41.67
C ASP A 29 -6.87 -29.07 40.38
N ARG A 30 -6.83 -28.03 39.55
CA ARG A 30 -6.08 -28.03 38.30
C ARG A 30 -4.60 -27.93 38.58
N ASN A 31 -3.84 -28.77 37.89
CA ASN A 31 -2.39 -28.66 37.90
C ASN A 31 -1.94 -27.29 37.36
N THR A 32 -1.16 -26.58 38.17
CA THR A 32 -0.61 -25.27 37.83
C THR A 32 0.59 -25.37 36.88
N ASP A 33 1.31 -26.49 36.86
CA ASP A 33 2.51 -26.71 36.04
C ASP A 33 2.48 -28.10 35.37
N LEU A 34 2.12 -28.12 34.08
CA LEU A 34 2.02 -29.33 33.26
C LEU A 34 2.91 -29.19 32.03
N GLN A 35 3.79 -30.15 31.80
CA GLN A 35 4.67 -30.21 30.64
C GLN A 35 4.30 -31.37 29.72
N ILE A 36 4.05 -31.06 28.44
CA ILE A 36 3.64 -32.04 27.43
C ILE A 36 4.72 -32.16 26.36
N GLY A 37 5.33 -33.34 26.23
CA GLY A 37 6.23 -33.68 25.14
C GLY A 37 5.41 -34.09 23.90
N ALA A 38 5.46 -33.32 22.81
CA ALA A 38 4.74 -33.67 21.58
C ALA A 38 5.40 -33.06 20.31
N PRO A 39 5.36 -33.74 19.16
CA PRO A 39 5.77 -33.17 17.88
C PRO A 39 5.00 -31.90 17.50
N ALA A 40 5.62 -31.03 16.70
CA ALA A 40 5.05 -29.73 16.33
C ALA A 40 3.65 -29.82 15.68
N GLY A 41 3.39 -30.86 14.87
CA GLY A 41 2.11 -31.07 14.20
C GLY A 41 0.92 -31.32 15.14
N LEU A 42 1.17 -31.70 16.40
CA LEU A 42 0.12 -31.97 17.39
C LEU A 42 -0.31 -30.75 18.22
N ARG A 43 0.44 -29.63 18.15
CA ARG A 43 0.22 -28.46 19.02
C ARG A 43 -1.21 -27.92 18.93
N ALA A 44 -1.73 -27.73 17.72
CA ALA A 44 -3.08 -27.21 17.51
C ALA A 44 -4.17 -28.17 18.03
N ALA A 45 -4.01 -29.49 17.81
CA ALA A 45 -4.95 -30.48 18.30
C ALA A 45 -4.97 -30.57 19.84
N LEU A 46 -3.79 -30.51 20.48
CA LEU A 46 -3.67 -30.52 21.95
C LEU A 46 -4.29 -29.27 22.57
N LEU A 47 -4.06 -28.09 21.99
CA LEU A 47 -4.69 -26.84 22.44
C LEU A 47 -6.22 -26.90 22.31
N ALA A 48 -6.74 -27.47 21.22
CA ALA A 48 -8.18 -27.66 21.06
C ALA A 48 -8.78 -28.57 22.14
N GLU A 49 -8.07 -29.63 22.59
CA GLU A 49 -8.52 -30.45 23.73
C GLU A 49 -8.55 -29.67 25.05
N MET A 50 -7.61 -28.76 25.28
CA MET A 50 -7.60 -27.91 26.48
C MET A 50 -8.82 -26.98 26.50
N VAL A 51 -9.17 -26.43 25.34
CA VAL A 51 -10.32 -25.54 25.14
C VAL A 51 -11.64 -26.25 25.44
N ASP A 52 -11.80 -27.49 25.00
CA ASP A 52 -12.99 -28.28 25.31
C ASP A 52 -13.02 -28.78 26.76
N GLY A 53 -11.86 -29.01 27.36
CA GLY A 53 -11.73 -29.24 28.80
C GLY A 53 -12.26 -28.06 29.62
N LEU A 54 -11.84 -26.84 29.30
CA LEU A 54 -12.31 -25.62 29.98
C LEU A 54 -13.81 -25.37 29.80
N SER A 55 -14.35 -25.61 28.60
CA SER A 55 -15.78 -25.39 28.34
C SER A 55 -16.71 -26.37 29.06
N SER A 56 -16.20 -27.55 29.44
CA SER A 56 -16.96 -28.48 30.29
C SER A 56 -17.24 -27.92 31.69
N ILE A 57 -16.36 -27.03 32.19
CA ILE A 57 -16.52 -26.34 33.48
C ILE A 57 -17.57 -25.23 33.38
N ALA A 58 -17.51 -24.45 32.30
CA ALA A 58 -18.45 -23.35 32.05
C ALA A 58 -19.91 -23.81 31.89
N SER A 59 -20.12 -25.08 31.49
CA SER A 59 -21.45 -25.69 31.30
C SER A 59 -22.04 -26.32 32.58
N GLY A 60 -21.30 -26.35 33.69
CA GLY A 60 -21.72 -26.94 34.96
C GLY A 60 -22.68 -26.06 35.78
N ALA A 61 -23.53 -26.68 36.60
CA ALA A 61 -24.67 -26.07 37.32
C ALA A 61 -24.35 -24.96 38.36
N ASN A 62 -23.09 -24.49 38.44
CA ASN A 62 -22.62 -23.44 39.34
C ASN A 62 -21.98 -22.24 38.61
N ALA A 63 -22.21 -22.07 37.30
CA ALA A 63 -21.78 -20.87 36.59
C ALA A 63 -22.49 -19.64 37.17
N ALA A 64 -21.79 -18.89 38.04
CA ALA A 64 -22.23 -17.57 38.46
C ALA A 64 -22.38 -16.71 37.19
N LYS A 65 -23.52 -16.05 37.03
CA LYS A 65 -23.87 -15.24 35.85
C LYS A 65 -22.92 -14.05 35.60
N ASP A 66 -21.97 -13.77 36.49
CA ASP A 66 -21.13 -12.57 36.50
C ASP A 66 -19.64 -12.82 36.20
N THR A 67 -19.19 -14.05 35.90
CA THR A 67 -17.76 -14.34 35.63
C THR A 67 -17.53 -14.73 34.17
N SER A 68 -16.60 -14.04 33.49
CA SER A 68 -16.16 -14.35 32.13
C SER A 68 -15.59 -15.77 32.02
N ALA A 69 -15.86 -16.44 30.89
CA ALA A 69 -15.45 -17.83 30.68
C ALA A 69 -13.91 -17.94 30.57
N PRO A 70 -13.28 -18.96 31.18
CA PRO A 70 -11.84 -19.14 31.11
C PRO A 70 -11.36 -19.44 29.68
N VAL A 71 -10.16 -18.97 29.34
CA VAL A 71 -9.58 -19.07 28.00
C VAL A 71 -8.22 -19.78 28.00
N VAL A 72 -7.79 -20.23 26.82
CA VAL A 72 -6.42 -20.72 26.61
C VAL A 72 -5.57 -19.63 25.95
N LEU A 73 -4.46 -19.23 26.58
CA LEU A 73 -3.44 -18.36 25.99
C LEU A 73 -2.28 -19.22 25.48
N ALA A 74 -2.16 -19.39 24.17
CA ALA A 74 -1.00 -20.05 23.55
C ALA A 74 0.12 -19.03 23.29
N VAL A 75 1.27 -19.24 23.94
CA VAL A 75 2.44 -18.34 23.88
C VAL A 75 3.51 -18.93 22.97
N THR A 76 3.81 -18.27 21.86
CA THR A 76 4.86 -18.65 20.90
C THR A 76 6.11 -17.79 21.05
N ALA A 77 7.24 -18.17 20.43
CA ALA A 77 8.44 -17.34 20.48
C ALA A 77 8.35 -16.12 19.55
N THR A 78 7.66 -16.26 18.41
CA THR A 78 7.60 -15.23 17.38
C THR A 78 6.18 -14.99 16.86
N GLY A 79 5.96 -13.84 16.22
CA GLY A 79 4.67 -13.49 15.60
C GLY A 79 4.30 -14.46 14.47
N ARG A 80 5.28 -14.88 13.66
CA ARG A 80 5.06 -15.87 12.60
C ARG A 80 4.59 -17.22 13.15
N GLU A 81 5.23 -17.70 14.21
CA GLU A 81 4.78 -18.94 14.87
C GLU A 81 3.36 -18.78 15.46
N ALA A 82 2.97 -17.58 15.91
CA ALA A 82 1.61 -17.31 16.38
C ALA A 82 0.60 -17.36 15.23
N GLU A 83 0.90 -16.75 14.08
CA GLU A 83 0.05 -16.78 12.88
C GLU A 83 -0.11 -18.21 12.34
N ASP A 84 1.00 -18.95 12.20
CA ASP A 84 0.99 -20.34 11.75
C ASP A 84 0.16 -21.23 12.69
N LEU A 85 0.27 -21.01 14.01
CA LEU A 85 -0.48 -21.76 15.03
C LEU A 85 -1.97 -21.39 15.02
N ALA A 86 -2.31 -20.10 14.87
CA ALA A 86 -3.69 -19.64 14.77
C ALA A 86 -4.35 -20.20 13.50
N ALA A 87 -3.66 -20.18 12.36
CA ALA A 87 -4.12 -20.81 11.13
C ALA A 87 -4.35 -22.32 11.29
N ALA A 88 -3.44 -23.02 11.99
CA ALA A 88 -3.60 -24.43 12.33
C ALA A 88 -4.83 -24.70 13.21
N LEU A 89 -5.07 -23.85 14.21
CA LEU A 89 -6.20 -23.95 15.13
C LEU A 89 -7.56 -23.78 14.43
N ARG A 90 -7.65 -22.96 13.38
CA ARG A 90 -8.89 -22.77 12.58
C ARG A 90 -9.37 -24.06 11.90
N SER A 91 -8.49 -25.07 11.78
CA SER A 91 -8.87 -26.40 11.29
C SER A 91 -9.50 -27.28 12.38
N TYR A 92 -9.36 -26.94 13.66
CA TYR A 92 -9.84 -27.75 14.80
C TYR A 92 -10.89 -27.04 15.68
N LEU A 93 -11.03 -25.73 15.54
CA LEU A 93 -11.96 -24.89 16.31
C LEU A 93 -12.64 -23.85 15.38
N PRO A 94 -13.84 -23.36 15.73
CA PRO A 94 -14.49 -22.27 15.00
C PRO A 94 -13.61 -21.01 14.94
N ILE A 95 -13.61 -20.32 13.79
CA ILE A 95 -12.79 -19.12 13.59
C ILE A 95 -13.12 -18.03 14.62
N ALA A 96 -14.40 -17.86 14.97
CA ALA A 96 -14.85 -16.86 15.94
C ALA A 96 -14.31 -17.09 17.38
N ASP A 97 -13.87 -18.31 17.70
CA ASP A 97 -13.37 -18.70 19.02
C ASP A 97 -11.87 -18.37 19.21
N ILE A 98 -11.16 -18.09 18.11
CA ILE A 98 -9.71 -17.93 18.06
C ILE A 98 -9.38 -16.46 17.78
N GLU A 99 -8.61 -15.86 18.68
CA GLU A 99 -8.09 -14.51 18.49
C GLU A 99 -6.56 -14.49 18.51
N GLU A 100 -5.98 -13.63 17.68
CA GLU A 100 -4.55 -13.34 17.70
C GLU A 100 -4.33 -12.05 18.48
N PHE A 101 -3.44 -12.08 19.47
CA PHE A 101 -3.04 -10.89 20.21
C PHE A 101 -1.66 -10.42 19.75
N PRO A 102 -1.58 -9.46 18.81
CA PRO A 102 -0.32 -9.08 18.19
C PRO A 102 0.56 -8.28 19.15
N SER A 103 1.87 -8.34 18.96
CA SER A 103 2.82 -7.44 19.61
C SER A 103 2.90 -6.11 18.87
N TRP A 104 3.22 -5.02 19.57
CA TRP A 104 3.61 -3.77 18.90
C TRP A 104 4.80 -3.99 17.98
N GLU A 105 4.81 -3.33 16.83
CA GLU A 105 5.98 -3.29 15.96
C GLU A 105 7.10 -2.45 16.59
N THR A 106 6.72 -1.44 17.37
CA THR A 106 7.61 -0.52 18.11
C THR A 106 8.03 -1.08 19.46
N LEU A 107 9.12 -0.56 20.01
CA LEU A 107 9.51 -0.83 21.40
C LEU A 107 8.69 0.06 22.35
N PRO A 108 8.43 -0.39 23.61
CA PRO A 108 7.62 0.38 24.56
C PRO A 108 8.09 1.82 24.77
N HIS A 109 9.40 2.07 24.74
CA HIS A 109 10.01 3.38 25.01
C HIS A 109 10.35 4.18 23.74
N GLU A 110 9.91 3.71 22.58
CA GLU A 110 10.15 4.36 21.31
C GLU A 110 9.23 5.57 21.11
N ARG A 111 9.76 6.70 20.64
CA ARG A 111 8.96 7.91 20.32
C ARG A 111 8.13 7.75 19.03
N LEU A 112 7.69 6.53 18.76
CA LEU A 112 6.92 6.15 17.61
C LEU A 112 5.72 5.35 18.10
N SER A 113 4.53 5.75 17.67
CA SER A 113 3.31 5.03 18.05
C SER A 113 3.23 3.68 17.33
N PRO A 114 2.70 2.64 18.00
CA PRO A 114 2.29 1.41 17.31
C PRO A 114 1.21 1.72 16.28
N ARG A 115 1.02 0.82 15.32
CA ARG A 115 0.01 1.03 14.28
C ARG A 115 -1.41 0.94 14.84
N SER A 116 -2.31 1.76 14.28
CA SER A 116 -3.70 1.79 14.72
C SER A 116 -4.44 0.47 14.46
N ASP A 117 -4.10 -0.30 13.42
CA ASP A 117 -4.65 -1.64 13.16
C ASP A 117 -4.21 -2.67 14.21
N THR A 118 -2.92 -2.69 14.56
CA THR A 118 -2.37 -3.53 15.64
C THR A 118 -2.99 -3.17 16.98
N VAL A 119 -3.10 -1.87 17.30
CA VAL A 119 -3.79 -1.39 18.50
C VAL A 119 -5.27 -1.76 18.48
N GLY A 120 -5.97 -1.54 17.38
CA GLY A 120 -7.39 -1.85 17.23
C GLY A 120 -7.70 -3.32 17.44
N ARG A 121 -6.87 -4.23 16.89
CA ARG A 121 -6.97 -5.67 17.15
C ARG A 121 -6.75 -6.00 18.62
N ARG A 122 -5.70 -5.47 19.24
CA ARG A 122 -5.41 -5.69 20.68
C ARG A 122 -6.57 -5.22 21.56
N LEU A 123 -7.08 -4.02 21.32
CA LEU A 123 -8.22 -3.47 22.06
C LEU A 123 -9.50 -4.29 21.83
N SER A 124 -9.73 -4.79 20.62
CA SER A 124 -10.86 -5.67 20.32
C SER A 124 -10.80 -6.99 21.11
N VAL A 125 -9.62 -7.62 21.18
CA VAL A 125 -9.41 -8.84 22.00
C VAL A 125 -9.64 -8.56 23.47
N LEU A 126 -9.03 -7.49 24.02
CA LEU A 126 -9.19 -7.12 25.44
C LEU A 126 -10.64 -6.77 25.77
N ARG A 127 -11.35 -6.09 24.86
CA ARG A 127 -12.77 -5.77 25.05
C ARG A 127 -13.64 -7.03 25.03
N ARG A 128 -13.37 -8.00 24.15
CA ARG A 128 -14.10 -9.28 24.14
C ARG A 128 -13.83 -10.14 25.36
N LEU A 129 -12.64 -10.02 25.98
CA LEU A 129 -12.34 -10.66 27.26
C LEU A 129 -13.13 -10.05 28.42
N ALA A 130 -13.20 -8.71 28.47
CA ALA A 130 -13.93 -7.98 29.51
C ALA A 130 -15.46 -8.07 29.33
N HIS A 131 -15.93 -8.06 28.08
CA HIS A 131 -17.35 -8.02 27.69
C HIS A 131 -17.69 -9.18 26.72
N PRO A 132 -17.81 -10.43 27.20
CA PRO A 132 -17.97 -11.62 26.35
C PRO A 132 -19.37 -11.78 25.72
N GLU A 133 -20.31 -10.88 26.00
CA GLU A 133 -21.70 -10.95 25.52
C GLU A 133 -21.76 -10.88 23.98
N GLY A 134 -21.96 -12.03 23.32
CA GLY A 134 -22.24 -12.14 21.89
C GLY A 134 -21.17 -12.84 21.04
N SER A 135 -19.91 -12.93 21.48
CA SER A 135 -18.83 -13.66 20.78
C SER A 135 -17.66 -14.00 21.71
N PRO A 136 -17.76 -15.07 22.54
CA PRO A 136 -16.77 -15.40 23.54
C PRO A 136 -15.48 -15.91 22.90
N VAL A 137 -14.35 -15.30 23.27
CA VAL A 137 -13.01 -15.81 22.91
C VAL A 137 -12.73 -17.06 23.74
N ARG A 138 -12.24 -18.14 23.11
CA ARG A 138 -11.83 -19.36 23.82
C ARG A 138 -10.32 -19.60 23.75
N VAL A 139 -9.68 -19.13 22.67
CA VAL A 139 -8.23 -19.22 22.49
C VAL A 139 -7.67 -17.87 22.08
N ILE A 140 -6.59 -17.48 22.73
CA ILE A 140 -5.75 -16.37 22.33
C ILE A 140 -4.39 -16.91 21.95
N VAL A 141 -3.89 -16.58 20.77
CA VAL A 141 -2.52 -16.89 20.34
C VAL A 141 -1.70 -15.60 20.36
N ALA A 142 -0.57 -15.61 21.07
CA ALA A 142 0.24 -14.41 21.24
C ALA A 142 1.75 -14.75 21.20
N PRO A 143 2.58 -13.95 20.51
CA PRO A 143 4.03 -14.05 20.67
C PRO A 143 4.45 -13.58 22.05
N ILE A 144 5.53 -14.14 22.60
CA ILE A 144 6.04 -13.79 23.92
C ILE A 144 6.23 -12.28 24.11
N ARG A 145 6.64 -11.57 23.05
CA ARG A 145 6.77 -10.10 23.04
C ARG A 145 5.49 -9.41 23.50
N ALA A 146 4.32 -9.84 23.04
CA ALA A 146 3.03 -9.26 23.42
C ALA A 146 2.64 -9.63 24.88
N VAL A 147 3.08 -10.80 25.36
CA VAL A 147 2.74 -11.33 26.68
C VAL A 147 3.58 -10.69 27.79
N VAL A 148 4.87 -10.45 27.55
CA VAL A 148 5.76 -9.79 28.54
C VAL A 148 5.62 -8.27 28.55
N GLN A 149 4.94 -7.69 27.55
CA GLN A 149 4.67 -6.27 27.47
C GLN A 149 3.58 -5.86 28.47
N PRO A 150 3.85 -4.92 29.38
CA PRO A 150 2.81 -4.33 30.23
C PRO A 150 1.79 -3.54 29.41
N LEU A 151 0.53 -3.61 29.84
CA LEU A 151 -0.62 -2.92 29.26
C LEU A 151 -1.06 -1.77 30.17
N VAL A 152 -1.71 -0.76 29.60
CA VAL A 152 -2.42 0.23 30.41
C VAL A 152 -3.60 -0.45 31.11
N ALA A 153 -3.83 -0.16 32.39
CA ALA A 153 -4.97 -0.72 33.10
C ALA A 153 -6.31 -0.24 32.49
N GLY A 154 -7.29 -1.14 32.35
CA GLY A 154 -8.65 -0.79 31.90
C GLY A 154 -8.84 -0.66 30.39
N LEU A 155 -7.90 -1.15 29.57
CA LEU A 155 -8.04 -1.11 28.10
C LEU A 155 -9.29 -1.86 27.59
N GLY A 156 -9.71 -2.94 28.24
CA GLY A 156 -10.93 -3.68 27.88
C GLY A 156 -12.22 -2.89 28.10
N GLU A 157 -12.19 -1.87 28.97
CA GLU A 157 -13.35 -1.01 29.27
C GLU A 157 -13.54 0.12 28.27
N LEU A 158 -12.53 0.41 27.45
CA LEU A 158 -12.61 1.47 26.45
C LEU A 158 -13.77 1.21 25.48
N GLN A 159 -14.65 2.19 25.35
CA GLN A 159 -15.84 2.06 24.53
C GLN A 159 -15.52 2.37 23.06
N PRO A 160 -15.85 1.47 22.13
CA PRO A 160 -15.81 1.76 20.70
C PRO A 160 -16.94 2.73 20.36
N VAL A 161 -16.74 3.54 19.32
CA VAL A 161 -17.82 4.31 18.72
C VAL A 161 -18.67 3.36 17.89
N THR A 162 -19.93 3.19 18.27
CA THR A 162 -20.87 2.31 17.57
C THR A 162 -22.09 3.08 17.08
N LEU A 163 -22.46 2.87 15.83
CA LEU A 163 -23.65 3.44 15.22
C LEU A 163 -24.40 2.36 14.44
N ARG A 164 -25.72 2.44 14.38
CA ARG A 164 -26.56 1.57 13.53
C ARG A 164 -27.38 2.41 12.57
N VAL A 165 -27.67 1.88 11.39
CA VAL A 165 -28.61 2.50 10.46
C VAL A 165 -30.00 2.59 11.12
N GLY A 166 -30.64 3.76 11.03
CA GLY A 166 -31.90 4.11 11.69
C GLY A 166 -31.78 4.49 13.17
N GLN A 167 -30.55 4.68 13.68
CA GLN A 167 -30.33 5.17 15.04
C GLN A 167 -30.33 6.70 15.08
N ASP A 168 -31.01 7.29 16.07
CA ASP A 168 -30.82 8.69 16.45
C ASP A 168 -29.50 8.87 17.22
N ALA A 169 -28.59 9.65 16.67
CA ALA A 169 -27.31 10.03 17.25
C ALA A 169 -26.93 11.47 16.85
N GLU A 170 -26.74 12.36 17.83
CA GLU A 170 -26.35 13.75 17.54
C GLU A 170 -25.01 13.79 16.79
N PHE A 171 -25.00 14.43 15.62
CA PHE A 171 -23.85 14.45 14.72
C PHE A 171 -22.56 14.96 15.39
N THR A 172 -22.69 15.99 16.23
CA THR A 172 -21.56 16.62 16.92
C THR A 172 -20.96 15.71 17.98
N ASP A 173 -21.77 14.90 18.65
CA ASP A 173 -21.34 13.96 19.68
C ASP A 173 -20.63 12.76 19.06
N VAL A 174 -21.05 12.29 17.88
CA VAL A 174 -20.31 11.27 17.11
C VAL A 174 -18.91 11.76 16.74
N VAL A 175 -18.82 12.99 16.22
CA VAL A 175 -17.52 13.61 15.87
C VAL A 175 -16.62 13.75 17.11
N ARG A 176 -17.18 14.12 18.26
CA ARG A 176 -16.44 14.18 19.53
C ARG A 176 -16.00 12.79 19.96
N ALA A 177 -16.88 11.79 19.92
CA ALA A 177 -16.57 10.42 20.31
C ALA A 177 -15.45 9.80 19.45
N LEU A 178 -15.45 10.04 18.14
CA LEU A 178 -14.35 9.63 17.25
C LEU A 178 -13.03 10.31 17.62
N SER A 179 -13.07 11.61 17.91
CA SER A 179 -11.88 12.37 18.35
C SER A 179 -11.34 11.86 19.69
N ASP A 180 -12.23 11.60 20.66
CA ASP A 180 -11.89 11.07 21.99
C ASP A 180 -11.36 9.63 21.91
N ALA A 181 -11.82 8.85 20.93
CA ALA A 181 -11.29 7.54 20.56
C ALA A 181 -9.97 7.61 19.76
N ALA A 182 -9.34 8.80 19.70
CA ALA A 182 -8.08 9.09 19.05
C ALA A 182 -8.06 8.91 17.52
N TYR A 183 -9.20 9.07 16.84
CA TYR A 183 -9.23 9.18 15.39
C TYR A 183 -8.72 10.55 14.94
N ALA A 184 -7.89 10.58 13.90
CA ALA A 184 -7.35 11.80 13.32
C ALA A 184 -8.39 12.44 12.39
N ARG A 185 -8.77 13.69 12.67
CA ARG A 185 -9.63 14.47 11.77
C ARG A 185 -8.84 14.97 10.58
N VAL A 186 -9.25 14.57 9.38
CA VAL A 186 -8.61 14.91 8.10
C VAL A 186 -9.64 15.43 7.09
N ASP A 187 -9.16 16.07 6.01
CA ASP A 187 -10.05 16.48 4.91
C ASP A 187 -10.51 15.29 4.06
N MET A 188 -9.67 14.25 3.97
CA MET A 188 -9.88 13.08 3.13
C MET A 188 -9.28 11.84 3.81
N VAL A 189 -10.13 10.84 4.00
CA VAL A 189 -9.73 9.59 4.67
C VAL A 189 -8.92 8.73 3.71
N THR A 190 -7.73 8.37 4.16
CA THR A 190 -6.74 7.60 3.39
C THR A 190 -6.17 6.43 4.18
N HIS A 191 -6.10 6.54 5.50
CA HIS A 191 -5.54 5.54 6.40
C HIS A 191 -6.52 5.16 7.49
N ARG A 192 -6.32 3.97 8.07
CA ARG A 192 -7.04 3.50 9.26
C ARG A 192 -6.79 4.45 10.43
N GLY A 193 -7.83 4.70 11.21
CA GLY A 193 -7.83 5.67 12.32
C GLY A 193 -8.03 7.12 11.89
N GLU A 194 -8.40 7.38 10.64
CA GLU A 194 -8.77 8.71 10.16
C GLU A 194 -10.29 8.86 10.03
N PHE A 195 -10.79 10.09 10.18
CA PHE A 195 -12.16 10.44 9.83
C PHE A 195 -12.25 11.84 9.20
N ALA A 196 -13.23 12.05 8.34
CA ALA A 196 -13.53 13.32 7.70
C ALA A 196 -15.02 13.67 7.87
N VAL A 197 -15.30 14.97 7.98
CA VAL A 197 -16.64 15.52 8.22
C VAL A 197 -17.00 16.45 7.07
N ARG A 198 -18.11 16.17 6.38
CA ARG A 198 -18.55 16.89 5.18
C ARG A 198 -20.06 17.09 5.18
N GLY A 199 -20.53 18.29 5.57
CA GLY A 199 -21.97 18.53 5.73
C GLY A 199 -22.58 17.52 6.72
N GLY A 200 -23.58 16.76 6.27
CA GLY A 200 -24.21 15.67 7.03
C GLY A 200 -23.55 14.30 6.87
N ILE A 201 -22.32 14.23 6.35
CA ILE A 201 -21.61 12.96 6.07
C ILE A 201 -20.38 12.83 6.98
N ILE A 202 -20.17 11.63 7.51
CA ILE A 202 -18.94 11.23 8.20
C ILE A 202 -18.30 10.08 7.44
N ASP A 203 -17.11 10.31 6.88
CA ASP A 203 -16.24 9.25 6.37
C ASP A 203 -15.32 8.82 7.51
N VAL A 204 -15.24 7.52 7.83
CA VAL A 204 -14.40 6.98 8.90
C VAL A 204 -13.73 5.69 8.46
N PHE A 205 -12.47 5.51 8.83
CA PHE A 205 -11.76 4.24 8.59
C PHE A 205 -11.41 3.55 9.90
N PRO A 206 -12.25 2.64 10.40
CA PRO A 206 -11.94 1.88 11.61
C PRO A 206 -10.66 1.04 11.45
N PRO A 207 -9.86 0.87 12.51
CA PRO A 207 -8.62 0.09 12.44
C PRO A 207 -8.85 -1.40 12.21
N THR A 208 -10.05 -1.91 12.49
CA THR A 208 -10.41 -3.33 12.36
C THR A 208 -11.11 -3.69 11.03
N GLU A 209 -11.52 -2.71 10.22
CA GLU A 209 -12.33 -2.92 9.01
C GLU A 209 -11.51 -2.83 7.73
N ASP A 210 -11.79 -3.63 6.69
CA ASP A 210 -10.97 -3.63 5.46
C ASP A 210 -11.15 -2.40 4.58
N HIS A 211 -12.34 -1.80 4.62
CA HIS A 211 -12.66 -0.60 3.87
C HIS A 211 -13.15 0.51 4.81
N PRO A 212 -12.98 1.78 4.45
CA PRO A 212 -13.61 2.86 5.19
C PRO A 212 -15.13 2.91 4.93
N LEU A 213 -15.86 3.45 5.89
CA LEU A 213 -17.31 3.64 5.86
C LEU A 213 -17.65 5.11 5.65
N ARG A 214 -18.63 5.37 4.79
CA ARG A 214 -19.34 6.63 4.63
C ARG A 214 -20.67 6.52 5.36
N ILE A 215 -20.93 7.43 6.30
CA ILE A 215 -22.12 7.46 7.13
C ILE A 215 -22.90 8.73 6.77
N GLU A 216 -24.10 8.55 6.24
CA GLU A 216 -25.01 9.62 5.82
C GLU A 216 -26.01 9.89 6.95
N PHE A 217 -26.11 11.15 7.39
CA PHE A 217 -27.08 11.59 8.39
C PHE A 217 -28.19 12.43 7.76
N PHE A 218 -29.41 12.23 8.24
CA PHE A 218 -30.55 13.11 8.00
C PHE A 218 -30.98 13.76 9.33
N GLY A 219 -30.52 15.00 9.57
CA GLY A 219 -30.63 15.61 10.89
C GLY A 219 -29.72 14.88 11.89
N ASP A 220 -30.32 14.26 12.90
CA ASP A 220 -29.62 13.45 13.90
C ASP A 220 -29.87 11.93 13.71
N GLU A 221 -30.54 11.51 12.63
CA GLU A 221 -30.75 10.09 12.33
C GLU A 221 -29.70 9.59 11.33
N VAL A 222 -29.12 8.41 11.58
CA VAL A 222 -28.24 7.72 10.61
C VAL A 222 -29.09 7.10 9.50
N GLU A 223 -29.12 7.74 8.34
CA GLU A 223 -29.95 7.33 7.20
C GLU A 223 -29.37 6.11 6.48
N ALA A 224 -28.06 6.12 6.21
CA ALA A 224 -27.39 5.06 5.47
C ALA A 224 -25.90 4.95 5.84
N MET A 225 -25.33 3.76 5.61
CA MET A 225 -23.89 3.55 5.66
C MET A 225 -23.44 2.79 4.41
N ARG A 226 -22.27 3.16 3.86
CA ARG A 226 -21.71 2.53 2.65
C ARG A 226 -20.21 2.32 2.82
N TRP A 227 -19.68 1.22 2.30
CA TRP A 227 -18.24 1.09 2.11
C TRP A 227 -17.79 2.00 0.97
N PHE A 228 -16.60 2.57 1.03
CA PHE A 228 -16.03 3.33 -0.09
C PHE A 228 -14.55 2.97 -0.32
N ALA A 229 -14.03 3.19 -1.53
CA ALA A 229 -12.61 2.96 -1.81
C ALA A 229 -11.77 4.21 -1.50
N VAL A 230 -10.65 4.04 -0.79
CA VAL A 230 -9.70 5.13 -0.51
C VAL A 230 -9.18 5.79 -1.79
N ALA A 231 -9.01 4.99 -2.84
CA ALA A 231 -8.40 5.37 -4.11
C ALA A 231 -9.15 6.46 -4.88
N ASP A 232 -10.48 6.39 -4.93
CA ASP A 232 -11.35 7.31 -5.69
C ASP A 232 -12.39 8.01 -4.80
N GLN A 233 -12.46 7.64 -3.51
CA GLN A 233 -13.41 8.15 -2.52
C GLN A 233 -14.88 7.87 -2.87
N ARG A 234 -15.14 6.87 -3.73
CA ARG A 234 -16.48 6.51 -4.18
C ARG A 234 -17.04 5.30 -3.45
N SER A 235 -18.35 5.30 -3.26
CA SER A 235 -19.08 4.20 -2.63
C SER A 235 -18.93 2.90 -3.42
N LEU A 236 -18.69 1.79 -2.72
CA LEU A 236 -18.61 0.44 -3.27
C LEU A 236 -20.00 -0.18 -3.34
N VAL A 237 -20.39 -0.67 -4.53
CA VAL A 237 -21.60 -1.46 -4.71
C VAL A 237 -21.22 -2.94 -4.63
N ARG A 238 -21.60 -3.62 -3.53
CA ARG A 238 -21.36 -5.07 -3.35
C ARG A 238 -22.67 -5.84 -3.51
N GLU A 239 -22.77 -6.64 -4.57
CA GLU A 239 -23.98 -7.44 -4.85
C GLU A 239 -24.21 -8.59 -3.86
N GLU A 240 -23.15 -9.08 -3.19
CA GLU A 240 -23.21 -10.30 -2.36
C GLU A 240 -23.29 -10.04 -0.84
N ASP A 241 -22.79 -8.92 -0.33
CA ASP A 241 -22.64 -8.65 1.13
C ASP A 241 -23.56 -7.53 1.65
N GLY A 242 -24.28 -6.84 0.76
CA GLY A 242 -25.12 -5.68 1.11
C GLY A 242 -24.33 -4.44 1.56
N GLN A 243 -25.05 -3.44 2.07
CA GLN A 243 -24.47 -2.25 2.69
C GLN A 243 -24.22 -2.49 4.18
N PRO A 244 -23.20 -1.86 4.80
CA PRO A 244 -22.96 -1.99 6.23
C PRO A 244 -24.16 -1.48 7.02
N ALA A 245 -24.59 -2.24 8.02
CA ALA A 245 -25.70 -1.86 8.90
C ALA A 245 -25.24 -1.23 10.22
N MET A 246 -23.95 -1.32 10.53
CA MET A 246 -23.36 -0.90 11.80
C MET A 246 -21.93 -0.42 11.60
N LEU A 247 -21.57 0.67 12.29
CA LEU A 247 -20.19 1.06 12.56
C LEU A 247 -19.72 0.40 13.85
N PHE A 248 -18.55 -0.22 13.82
CA PHE A 248 -17.77 -0.58 15.01
C PHE A 248 -16.38 0.04 14.90
N ALA A 249 -16.16 1.15 15.61
CA ALA A 249 -14.92 1.92 15.58
C ALA A 249 -14.22 1.87 16.94
N PRO A 250 -13.35 0.87 17.20
CA PRO A 250 -12.57 0.82 18.43
C PRO A 250 -11.54 1.97 18.45
N PRO A 251 -11.03 2.35 19.64
CA PRO A 251 -10.04 3.40 19.75
C PRO A 251 -8.76 3.09 18.98
N CYS A 252 -8.07 4.14 18.53
CA CYS A 252 -6.86 4.02 17.71
C CYS A 252 -5.56 4.00 18.51
N ARG A 253 -5.63 4.17 19.84
CA ARG A 253 -4.48 4.26 20.76
C ARG A 253 -4.78 3.56 22.09
N GLU A 254 -3.74 2.96 22.70
CA GLU A 254 -3.83 2.36 24.04
C GLU A 254 -3.72 3.39 25.18
N ILE A 255 -3.48 4.65 24.86
CA ILE A 255 -3.61 5.76 25.80
C ILE A 255 -4.51 6.81 25.18
N LEU A 256 -5.63 7.10 25.85
CA LEU A 256 -6.57 8.15 25.43
C LEU A 256 -6.31 9.43 26.22
N ILE A 257 -6.58 10.57 25.59
CA ILE A 257 -6.43 11.86 26.24
C ILE A 257 -7.64 12.11 27.11
N THR A 258 -7.47 11.85 28.40
CA THR A 258 -8.46 12.16 29.44
C THR A 258 -8.03 13.39 30.22
N PRO A 259 -8.94 14.06 30.95
CA PRO A 259 -8.57 15.15 31.86
C PRO A 259 -7.47 14.78 32.86
N SER A 260 -7.41 13.51 33.29
CA SER A 260 -6.34 12.99 34.16
C SER A 260 -4.99 12.98 33.44
N VAL A 261 -4.94 12.42 32.22
CA VAL A 261 -3.74 12.39 31.38
C VAL A 261 -3.24 13.80 31.05
N MET A 262 -4.15 14.72 30.69
CA MET A 262 -3.81 16.12 30.43
C MET A 262 -3.21 16.80 31.67
N SER A 263 -3.80 16.59 32.85
CA SER A 263 -3.30 17.16 34.10
C SER A 263 -1.92 16.62 34.47
N ARG A 264 -1.70 15.32 34.30
CA ARG A 264 -0.39 14.68 34.53
C ARG A 264 0.66 15.19 33.55
N ALA A 265 0.32 15.30 32.27
CA ALA A 265 1.21 15.86 31.25
C ALA A 265 1.62 17.30 31.56
N ALA A 266 0.68 18.14 32.01
CA ALA A 266 0.95 19.52 32.39
C ALA A 266 1.94 19.63 33.58
N LYS A 267 1.85 18.72 34.55
CA LYS A 267 2.76 18.67 35.71
C LYS A 267 4.17 18.21 35.30
N LEU A 268 4.25 17.20 34.43
CA LEU A 268 5.51 16.58 34.00
C LEU A 268 6.34 17.44 33.03
N LYS A 269 5.77 18.52 32.46
CA LYS A 269 6.46 19.39 31.50
C LYS A 269 7.78 19.96 32.04
N ALA A 270 7.84 20.29 33.33
CA ALA A 270 9.05 20.82 33.97
C ALA A 270 10.10 19.73 34.26
N ASP A 271 9.63 18.50 34.51
CA ASP A 271 10.48 17.38 34.94
C ASP A 271 11.07 16.60 33.76
N LEU A 272 10.43 16.64 32.59
CA LEU A 272 10.86 15.95 31.37
C LEU A 272 11.11 16.92 30.19
N PRO A 273 12.19 17.73 30.22
CA PRO A 273 12.47 18.73 29.19
C PRO A 273 12.61 18.11 27.78
N ALA A 274 13.15 16.90 27.69
CA ALA A 274 13.32 16.17 26.43
C ALA A 274 11.98 15.75 25.77
N ALA A 275 10.86 15.77 26.52
CA ALA A 275 9.51 15.49 26.03
C ALA A 275 8.57 16.71 26.17
N ALA A 276 9.09 17.89 26.50
CA ALA A 276 8.26 19.06 26.82
C ALA A 276 7.31 19.44 25.68
N ALA A 277 7.75 19.37 24.42
CA ALA A 277 6.89 19.64 23.26
C ALA A 277 5.76 18.61 23.10
N MET A 278 6.02 17.34 23.42
CA MET A 278 5.03 16.28 23.40
C MET A 278 4.02 16.46 24.54
N LEU A 279 4.51 16.66 25.76
CA LEU A 279 3.72 16.89 26.97
C LEU A 279 2.87 18.15 26.88
N GLU A 280 3.36 19.22 26.24
CA GLU A 280 2.59 20.44 25.99
C GLU A 280 1.38 20.18 25.09
N LYS A 281 1.57 19.41 24.01
CA LYS A 281 0.46 19.03 23.13
C LYS A 281 -0.54 18.12 23.84
N ILE A 282 -0.06 17.13 24.60
CA ILE A 282 -0.93 16.22 25.38
C ILE A 282 -1.72 17.01 26.44
N ALA A 283 -1.06 17.93 27.17
CA ALA A 283 -1.72 18.81 28.12
C ALA A 283 -2.76 19.74 27.46
N GLY A 284 -2.54 20.11 26.20
CA GLY A 284 -3.48 20.85 25.36
C GLY A 284 -4.60 20.01 24.75
N GLY A 285 -4.64 18.70 25.01
CA GLY A 285 -5.69 17.80 24.52
C GLY A 285 -5.41 17.18 23.14
N ILE A 286 -4.17 17.26 22.65
CA ILE A 286 -3.80 16.85 21.30
C ILE A 286 -2.98 15.55 21.36
N ALA A 287 -3.47 14.51 20.69
CA ALA A 287 -2.76 13.24 20.57
C ALA A 287 -1.53 13.40 19.66
N VAL A 288 -0.44 12.76 20.05
CA VAL A 288 0.87 12.92 19.39
C VAL A 288 1.51 11.56 19.17
N GLU A 289 2.27 11.46 18.08
CA GLU A 289 3.05 10.27 17.79
C GLU A 289 4.09 9.99 18.89
N GLY A 290 4.21 8.73 19.29
CA GLY A 290 5.10 8.28 20.36
C GLY A 290 4.61 8.51 21.79
N MET A 291 3.39 9.02 22.01
CA MET A 291 2.90 9.28 23.38
C MET A 291 2.77 8.02 24.25
N GLU A 292 2.66 6.84 23.62
CA GLU A 292 2.66 5.54 24.29
C GLU A 292 3.97 5.29 25.07
N SER A 293 5.09 5.89 24.67
CA SER A 293 6.37 5.83 25.41
C SER A 293 6.34 6.51 26.77
N LEU A 294 5.35 7.39 26.99
CA LEU A 294 5.13 8.08 28.25
C LEU A 294 3.97 7.45 29.06
N ALA A 295 3.41 6.33 28.60
CA ALA A 295 2.25 5.70 29.25
C ALA A 295 2.45 5.52 30.77
N PRO A 296 3.58 4.99 31.28
CA PRO A 296 3.76 4.77 32.72
C PRO A 296 3.60 6.00 33.60
N VAL A 297 3.99 7.18 33.10
CA VAL A 297 3.94 8.43 33.86
C VAL A 297 2.62 9.17 33.61
N LEU A 298 1.91 8.84 32.54
CA LEU A 298 0.64 9.47 32.16
C LEU A 298 -0.59 8.70 32.67
N VAL A 299 -0.49 7.41 32.97
CA VAL A 299 -1.62 6.56 33.40
C VAL A 299 -1.47 6.08 34.86
N ASP A 300 -2.55 5.59 35.45
CA ASP A 300 -2.56 5.18 36.88
C ASP A 300 -1.73 3.93 37.15
N ALA A 301 -1.78 2.92 36.27
CA ALA A 301 -1.09 1.65 36.45
C ALA A 301 -0.81 0.93 35.13
N MET A 302 0.29 0.17 35.12
CA MET A 302 0.64 -0.79 34.06
C MET A 302 0.44 -2.22 34.57
N VAL A 303 -0.33 -3.04 33.84
CA VAL A 303 -0.74 -4.40 34.23
C VAL A 303 -0.25 -5.44 33.22
N PRO A 304 0.05 -6.68 33.63
CA PRO A 304 0.47 -7.73 32.70
C PRO A 304 -0.74 -8.28 31.92
N LEU A 305 -0.54 -8.72 30.67
CA LEU A 305 -1.60 -9.34 29.86
C LEU A 305 -2.29 -10.51 30.56
N VAL A 306 -1.52 -11.34 31.28
CA VAL A 306 -2.07 -12.48 32.05
C VAL A 306 -3.01 -12.06 33.18
N GLY A 307 -2.97 -10.79 33.60
CA GLY A 307 -3.90 -10.22 34.57
C GLY A 307 -5.24 -9.79 33.96
N GLU A 308 -5.32 -9.66 32.63
CA GLU A 308 -6.56 -9.38 31.90
C GLU A 308 -7.33 -10.67 31.54
N LEU A 309 -6.73 -11.84 31.79
CA LEU A 309 -7.37 -13.12 31.52
C LEU A 309 -8.36 -13.49 32.65
N PRO A 310 -9.50 -14.11 32.32
CA PRO A 310 -10.44 -14.61 33.31
C PRO A 310 -9.77 -15.63 34.26
N ALA A 311 -10.18 -15.61 35.54
CA ALA A 311 -9.69 -16.57 36.52
C ALA A 311 -10.00 -18.01 36.09
N GLY A 312 -9.02 -18.91 36.25
CA GLY A 312 -9.13 -20.28 35.74
C GLY A 312 -8.83 -20.42 34.25
N SER A 313 -8.17 -19.45 33.63
CA SER A 313 -7.57 -19.61 32.29
C SER A 313 -6.30 -20.49 32.33
N ILE A 314 -5.79 -20.89 31.16
CA ILE A 314 -4.54 -21.68 31.02
C ILE A 314 -3.62 -20.97 30.04
N ALA A 315 -2.42 -20.58 30.47
CA ALA A 315 -1.35 -20.13 29.59
C ALA A 315 -0.46 -21.33 29.20
N VAL A 316 -0.25 -21.55 27.91
CA VAL A 316 0.50 -22.67 27.35
C VAL A 316 1.70 -22.14 26.58
N VAL A 317 2.90 -22.36 27.10
CA VAL A 317 4.15 -21.94 26.46
C VAL A 317 4.62 -23.00 25.46
N ILE A 318 4.67 -22.63 24.18
CA ILE A 318 5.14 -23.49 23.10
C ILE A 318 6.65 -23.35 22.95
N GLU A 319 7.38 -24.45 23.07
CA GLU A 319 8.85 -24.48 23.10
C GLU A 319 9.44 -23.53 24.15
N PRO A 320 9.27 -23.83 25.45
CA PRO A 320 9.59 -22.91 26.54
C PRO A 320 11.03 -22.40 26.54
N GLU A 321 12.00 -23.20 26.09
CA GLU A 321 13.39 -22.75 25.96
C GLU A 321 13.57 -21.66 24.90
N LYS A 322 12.92 -21.81 23.73
CA LYS A 322 12.94 -20.75 22.69
C LYS A 322 12.29 -19.47 23.21
N VAL A 323 11.15 -19.61 23.88
CA VAL A 323 10.43 -18.49 24.50
C VAL A 323 11.27 -17.80 25.57
N ARG A 324 12.03 -18.56 26.38
CA ARG A 324 12.92 -18.03 27.42
C ARG A 324 14.07 -17.23 26.84
N THR A 325 14.81 -17.79 25.86
CA THR A 325 15.87 -17.06 25.16
C THR A 325 15.33 -15.75 24.60
N ARG A 326 14.17 -15.83 23.95
CA ARG A 326 13.54 -14.67 23.33
C ARG A 326 13.11 -13.59 24.33
N ALA A 327 12.53 -13.98 25.45
CA ALA A 327 12.14 -13.04 26.51
C ALA A 327 13.35 -12.33 27.12
N HIS A 328 14.47 -13.05 27.29
CA HIS A 328 15.72 -12.48 27.76
C HIS A 328 16.29 -11.44 26.78
N ASP A 329 16.32 -11.77 25.49
CA ASP A 329 16.77 -10.84 24.44
C ASP A 329 15.90 -9.59 24.38
N LEU A 330 14.57 -9.74 24.54
CA LEU A 330 13.60 -8.64 24.61
C LEU A 330 13.90 -7.67 25.76
N ALA A 331 14.14 -8.19 26.96
CA ALA A 331 14.45 -7.38 28.12
C ALA A 331 15.77 -6.61 27.94
N ALA A 332 16.83 -7.29 27.48
CA ALA A 332 18.16 -6.71 27.31
C ALA A 332 18.17 -5.54 26.32
N THR A 333 17.59 -5.69 25.12
CA THR A 333 17.59 -4.59 24.14
C THR A 333 16.65 -3.45 24.53
N ASN A 334 15.56 -3.72 25.25
CA ASN A 334 14.68 -2.65 25.70
C ASN A 334 15.37 -1.70 26.68
N GLU A 335 16.21 -2.23 27.58
CA GLU A 335 17.04 -1.43 28.48
C GLU A 335 18.01 -0.54 27.71
N GLU A 336 18.75 -1.11 26.76
CA GLU A 336 19.67 -0.36 25.90
C GLU A 336 18.96 0.71 25.05
N PHE A 337 17.75 0.41 24.55
CA PHE A 337 16.97 1.34 23.76
C PHE A 337 16.43 2.50 24.59
N LEU A 338 15.96 2.23 25.81
CA LEU A 338 15.54 3.26 26.77
C LEU A 338 16.69 4.25 27.02
N GLU A 339 17.90 3.74 27.24
CA GLU A 339 19.09 4.58 27.38
C GLU A 339 19.40 5.38 26.11
N ALA A 340 19.29 4.77 24.92
CA ALA A 340 19.59 5.44 23.65
C ALA A 340 18.56 6.51 23.28
N ALA A 341 17.27 6.21 23.37
CA ALA A 341 16.16 7.08 22.97
C ALA A 341 16.09 8.38 23.79
N TRP A 342 16.47 8.29 25.07
CA TRP A 342 16.36 9.40 26.02
C TRP A 342 17.68 10.08 26.39
N SER A 343 18.82 9.55 25.94
CA SER A 343 20.13 10.21 26.09
C SER A 343 20.47 11.20 24.98
N THR A 344 19.77 11.17 23.84
CA THR A 344 20.04 12.04 22.68
C THR A 344 19.11 13.25 22.65
N ALA A 345 19.61 14.41 23.09
CA ALA A 345 18.99 15.72 22.90
C ALA A 345 18.88 16.03 21.38
N SER A 346 17.77 15.63 20.78
CA SER A 346 17.41 15.98 19.41
C SER A 346 16.34 17.07 19.50
N GLU A 347 16.66 18.26 18.97
CA GLU A 347 15.93 19.53 19.10
C GLU A 347 16.24 20.39 20.33
N GLY A 348 17.49 20.85 20.46
CA GLY A 348 17.81 22.14 21.10
C GLY A 348 17.46 22.36 22.59
N GLY A 349 16.88 21.37 23.28
CA GLY A 349 16.48 21.43 24.69
C GLY A 349 17.49 20.78 25.64
N ALA A 350 17.62 21.34 26.83
CA ALA A 350 18.65 21.04 27.82
C ALA A 350 18.55 19.64 28.47
N ALA A 351 19.75 19.13 28.80
CA ALA A 351 20.12 18.01 29.68
C ALA A 351 19.49 16.60 29.41
N PRO A 352 20.31 15.52 29.44
CA PRO A 352 19.81 14.13 29.44
C PRO A 352 18.86 13.88 30.61
N LEU A 353 17.88 13.00 30.43
CA LEU A 353 17.04 12.52 31.53
C LEU A 353 17.86 11.69 32.51
N ASP A 354 17.73 11.99 33.81
CA ASP A 354 18.27 11.14 34.88
C ASP A 354 17.33 9.94 35.10
N LEU A 355 17.62 8.83 34.42
CA LEU A 355 16.89 7.57 34.53
C LEU A 355 17.06 6.90 35.91
N GLY A 356 17.93 7.41 36.79
CA GLY A 356 18.13 6.90 38.14
C GLY A 356 17.15 7.43 39.20
N GLY A 357 16.32 8.42 38.87
CA GLY A 357 15.32 9.00 39.77
C GLY A 357 13.97 8.26 39.77
N ALA A 358 13.03 8.71 40.60
CA ALA A 358 11.68 8.12 40.72
C ALA A 358 10.94 8.05 39.36
N LEU A 359 11.07 9.09 38.52
CA LEU A 359 10.49 9.12 37.18
C LEU A 359 11.12 8.09 36.22
N GLY A 360 12.40 7.77 36.40
CA GLY A 360 13.06 6.70 35.65
C GLY A 360 12.54 5.32 36.04
N ALA A 361 12.32 5.08 37.34
CA ALA A 361 11.70 3.86 37.84
C ALA A 361 10.25 3.71 37.34
N ASP A 362 9.48 4.80 37.30
CA ASP A 362 8.12 4.79 36.74
C ASP A 362 8.15 4.45 35.25
N LEU A 363 9.01 5.10 34.45
CA LEU A 363 9.18 4.77 33.03
C LEU A 363 9.58 3.30 32.81
N GLN A 364 10.43 2.73 33.67
CA GLN A 364 10.79 1.31 33.59
C GLN A 364 9.60 0.36 33.80
N THR A 365 8.46 0.80 34.34
CA THR A 365 7.28 -0.07 34.51
C THR A 365 6.57 -0.43 33.20
N ALA A 366 6.83 0.28 32.09
CA ALA A 366 6.44 -0.16 30.73
C ALA A 366 7.46 -1.09 30.06
N SER A 367 8.63 -1.31 30.65
CA SER A 367 9.61 -2.25 30.10
C SER A 367 9.07 -3.68 30.11
N PHE A 368 9.59 -4.51 29.21
CA PHE A 368 9.24 -5.93 29.19
C PHE A 368 9.55 -6.60 30.52
N ARG A 369 8.58 -7.36 31.06
CA ARG A 369 8.76 -8.15 32.28
C ARG A 369 9.57 -9.41 32.00
N SER A 370 10.26 -9.92 33.02
CA SER A 370 10.92 -11.22 32.89
C SER A 370 9.88 -12.34 32.75
N LEU A 371 10.26 -13.45 32.11
CA LEU A 371 9.37 -14.61 32.02
C LEU A 371 8.96 -15.15 33.40
N ALA A 372 9.85 -15.04 34.40
CA ALA A 372 9.58 -15.46 35.78
C ALA A 372 8.54 -14.56 36.46
N ASP A 373 8.60 -13.25 36.25
CA ASP A 373 7.62 -12.29 36.77
C ASP A 373 6.25 -12.51 36.11
N THR A 374 6.23 -12.75 34.79
CA THR A 374 5.01 -13.06 34.04
C THR A 374 4.36 -14.35 34.52
N ARG A 375 5.14 -15.41 34.75
CA ARG A 375 4.62 -16.67 35.35
C ARG A 375 4.06 -16.44 36.74
N SER A 376 4.78 -15.68 37.57
CA SER A 376 4.33 -15.37 38.94
C SER A 376 3.02 -14.57 38.93
N ALA A 377 2.89 -13.60 38.02
CA ALA A 377 1.67 -12.84 37.81
C ALA A 377 0.51 -13.70 37.30
N ALA A 378 0.77 -14.65 36.39
CA ALA A 378 -0.25 -15.59 35.91
C ALA A 378 -0.81 -16.43 37.07
N LEU A 379 0.06 -17.03 37.88
CA LEU A 379 -0.36 -17.84 39.03
C LEU A 379 -1.11 -17.02 40.08
N ALA A 380 -0.69 -15.77 40.33
CA ALA A 380 -1.40 -14.86 41.23
C ALA A 380 -2.81 -14.51 40.75
N ASN A 381 -3.03 -14.48 39.42
CA ASN A 381 -4.34 -14.27 38.78
C ASN A 381 -5.10 -15.58 38.51
N GLN A 382 -4.70 -16.70 39.14
CA GLN A 382 -5.35 -18.00 38.98
C GLN A 382 -5.33 -18.52 37.52
N VAL A 383 -4.27 -18.18 36.78
CA VAL A 383 -4.00 -18.70 35.43
C VAL A 383 -2.93 -19.79 35.54
N ALA A 384 -3.26 -21.01 35.10
CA ALA A 384 -2.29 -22.12 35.09
C ALA A 384 -1.19 -21.88 34.04
N TRP A 385 0.01 -22.41 34.26
CA TRP A 385 1.17 -22.19 33.41
C TRP A 385 1.72 -23.51 32.88
N TRP A 386 1.27 -23.92 31.70
CA TRP A 386 1.61 -25.18 31.05
C TRP A 386 2.65 -24.98 29.95
N SER A 387 3.24 -26.07 29.47
CA SER A 387 4.16 -26.02 28.34
C SER A 387 4.02 -27.21 27.39
N ILE A 388 4.27 -26.96 26.11
CA ILE A 388 4.41 -28.01 25.08
C ILE A 388 5.81 -27.90 24.49
N THR A 389 6.55 -29.01 24.46
CA THR A 389 7.90 -29.07 23.88
C THR A 389 8.06 -30.26 22.95
N SER A 390 8.89 -30.11 21.92
CA SER A 390 9.27 -31.21 21.05
C SER A 390 10.32 -32.14 21.68
N PHE A 391 10.93 -31.74 22.81
CA PHE A 391 11.80 -32.63 23.57
C PHE A 391 10.95 -33.70 24.27
N GLY A 392 11.36 -34.96 24.15
CA GLY A 392 10.75 -36.03 24.96
C GLY A 392 10.96 -35.71 26.44
N SER A 393 9.88 -35.72 27.22
CA SER A 393 10.02 -35.71 28.68
C SER A 393 10.49 -37.11 29.09
N ASP A 394 11.72 -37.19 29.58
CA ASP A 394 12.25 -38.43 30.13
C ASP A 394 11.38 -38.80 31.35
N GLU A 395 10.69 -39.95 31.32
CA GLU A 395 9.85 -40.42 32.44
C GLU A 395 10.67 -40.51 33.75
N SER A 396 12.00 -40.62 33.64
CA SER A 396 12.93 -40.56 34.78
C SER A 396 13.05 -39.19 35.45
N LEU A 397 12.71 -38.07 34.79
CA LEU A 397 12.71 -36.73 35.40
C LEU A 397 11.62 -36.57 36.47
N GLN A 398 10.54 -37.36 36.39
CA GLN A 398 9.46 -37.33 37.38
C GLN A 398 9.89 -37.89 38.74
N GLU A 399 10.97 -38.69 38.79
CA GLU A 399 11.63 -39.11 40.04
C GLU A 399 12.46 -37.99 40.69
N PHE A 400 12.92 -37.00 39.92
CA PHE A 400 13.79 -35.91 40.40
C PHE A 400 13.06 -34.58 40.66
N LEU A 401 11.92 -34.32 40.00
CA LEU A 401 11.11 -33.10 40.13
C LEU A 401 9.61 -33.45 40.31
N PRO A 402 9.18 -33.88 41.51
CA PRO A 402 7.79 -34.31 41.76
C PRO A 402 6.75 -33.17 41.68
N GLU A 403 7.20 -31.92 41.54
CA GLU A 403 6.35 -30.72 41.47
C GLU A 403 5.84 -30.40 40.05
N ILE A 404 6.43 -30.99 39.01
CA ILE A 404 6.03 -30.78 37.60
C ILE A 404 5.42 -32.08 37.09
N ASP A 405 4.14 -32.07 36.72
CA ASP A 405 3.55 -33.21 36.02
C ASP A 405 4.00 -33.16 34.56
N ALA A 406 4.63 -34.23 34.08
CA ALA A 406 5.13 -34.28 32.71
C ALA A 406 4.71 -35.60 32.04
N PHE A 407 4.35 -35.53 30.75
CA PHE A 407 4.16 -36.74 29.94
C PHE A 407 4.44 -36.47 28.47
N THR A 408 4.82 -37.51 27.73
CA THR A 408 5.08 -37.44 26.29
C THR A 408 3.95 -38.15 25.53
N VAL A 409 3.40 -37.48 24.51
CA VAL A 409 2.53 -38.09 23.50
C VAL A 409 3.39 -38.95 22.59
N ARG A 410 3.09 -40.25 22.47
CA ARG A 410 3.85 -41.20 21.63
C ARG A 410 3.53 -41.03 20.14
N ALA A 411 3.87 -39.87 19.60
CA ALA A 411 3.74 -39.52 18.19
C ALA A 411 5.11 -39.19 17.60
N ARG A 412 5.24 -39.33 16.28
CA ARG A 412 6.45 -39.00 15.53
C ARG A 412 6.14 -38.10 14.35
N GLU A 413 7.15 -37.39 13.88
CA GLU A 413 7.05 -36.61 12.65
C GLU A 413 6.88 -37.53 11.43
N PRO A 414 6.17 -37.08 10.37
CA PRO A 414 6.08 -37.79 9.11
C PRO A 414 7.45 -38.00 8.47
N ARG A 415 7.56 -39.05 7.66
CA ARG A 415 8.75 -39.25 6.82
C ARG A 415 8.70 -38.26 5.66
N GLY A 416 9.78 -37.51 5.43
CA GLY A 416 9.94 -36.70 4.24
C GLY A 416 10.52 -37.51 3.07
N TYR A 417 10.08 -37.20 1.84
CA TYR A 417 10.44 -37.95 0.62
C TYR A 417 11.37 -37.19 -0.35
N GLN A 418 11.73 -35.93 -0.03
CA GLN A 418 12.67 -35.10 -0.83
C GLN A 418 12.33 -35.02 -2.33
N GLY A 419 11.05 -35.17 -2.70
CA GLY A 419 10.58 -35.17 -4.09
C GLY A 419 10.63 -36.52 -4.80
N ASP A 420 11.01 -37.61 -4.13
CA ASP A 420 10.90 -38.96 -4.67
C ASP A 420 9.45 -39.47 -4.56
N VAL A 421 8.68 -39.22 -5.62
CA VAL A 421 7.27 -39.60 -5.72
C VAL A 421 7.11 -41.13 -5.71
N ALA A 422 8.06 -41.89 -6.26
CA ALA A 422 7.94 -43.35 -6.35
C ALA A 422 8.05 -43.99 -4.96
N GLU A 423 9.05 -43.59 -4.18
CA GLU A 423 9.21 -44.05 -2.80
C GLU A 423 8.02 -43.66 -1.92
N MET A 424 7.48 -42.45 -2.12
CA MET A 424 6.28 -41.97 -1.44
C MET A 424 5.06 -42.86 -1.72
N MET A 425 4.80 -43.17 -2.99
CA MET A 425 3.66 -44.01 -3.38
C MET A 425 3.79 -45.43 -2.84
N ASP A 426 4.98 -46.04 -2.92
CA ASP A 426 5.22 -47.38 -2.38
C ASP A 426 4.98 -47.43 -0.86
N PHE A 427 5.46 -46.42 -0.14
CA PHE A 427 5.28 -46.32 1.31
C PHE A 427 3.80 -46.13 1.69
N LEU A 428 3.12 -45.16 1.07
CA LEU A 428 1.71 -44.87 1.36
C LEU A 428 0.80 -46.04 0.96
N GLY A 429 1.03 -46.66 -0.20
CA GLY A 429 0.32 -47.87 -0.61
C GLY A 429 0.51 -49.03 0.36
N GLY A 430 1.70 -49.16 0.97
CA GLY A 430 1.95 -50.10 2.07
C GLY A 430 1.09 -49.82 3.31
N ARG A 431 1.02 -48.55 3.75
CA ARG A 431 0.21 -48.14 4.91
C ARG A 431 -1.28 -48.35 4.69
N VAL A 432 -1.77 -48.07 3.49
CA VAL A 432 -3.16 -48.31 3.10
C VAL A 432 -3.50 -49.81 3.18
N ARG A 433 -2.63 -50.69 2.67
CA ARG A 433 -2.81 -52.15 2.81
C ARG A 433 -2.82 -52.61 4.27
N ASP A 434 -2.01 -51.99 5.12
CA ASP A 434 -1.93 -52.27 6.57
C ASP A 434 -3.09 -51.67 7.39
N GLN A 435 -4.12 -51.15 6.71
CA GLN A 435 -5.34 -50.56 7.29
C GLN A 435 -5.06 -49.32 8.15
N TRP A 436 -4.14 -48.46 7.71
CA TRP A 436 -3.91 -47.17 8.35
C TRP A 436 -5.02 -46.17 8.02
N ARG A 437 -5.29 -45.27 8.97
CA ARG A 437 -6.13 -44.07 8.80
C ARG A 437 -5.23 -42.92 8.35
N VAL A 438 -5.25 -42.56 7.06
CA VAL A 438 -4.33 -41.56 6.48
C VAL A 438 -5.13 -40.36 5.98
N VAL A 439 -4.82 -39.18 6.50
CA VAL A 439 -5.39 -37.91 6.04
C VAL A 439 -4.29 -37.10 5.36
N VAL A 440 -4.58 -36.56 4.18
CA VAL A 440 -3.70 -35.65 3.44
C VAL A 440 -4.34 -34.28 3.39
N ALA A 441 -3.71 -33.31 4.05
CA ALA A 441 -4.15 -31.92 4.06
C ALA A 441 -3.36 -31.09 3.04
N THR A 442 -4.08 -30.37 2.19
CA THR A 442 -3.52 -29.45 1.20
C THR A 442 -3.98 -28.02 1.46
N GLU A 443 -3.22 -27.03 1.01
CA GLU A 443 -3.62 -25.63 1.17
C GLU A 443 -4.71 -25.21 0.17
N GLY A 444 -4.96 -26.01 -0.86
CA GLY A 444 -5.87 -25.66 -1.95
C GLY A 444 -6.51 -26.81 -2.71
N PRO A 445 -7.65 -26.53 -3.37
CA PRO A 445 -8.39 -27.54 -4.13
C PRO A 445 -7.62 -28.05 -5.36
N GLY A 446 -6.73 -27.23 -5.94
CA GLY A 446 -5.88 -27.62 -7.07
C GLY A 446 -4.88 -28.72 -6.70
N PRO A 447 -3.96 -28.48 -5.74
CA PRO A 447 -3.08 -29.53 -5.21
C PRO A 447 -3.83 -30.79 -4.73
N ALA A 448 -5.00 -30.62 -4.10
CA ALA A 448 -5.85 -31.74 -3.70
C ALA A 448 -6.28 -32.62 -4.90
N ALA A 449 -6.72 -32.00 -5.99
CA ALA A 449 -7.11 -32.72 -7.21
C ALA A 449 -5.92 -33.45 -7.83
N ARG A 450 -4.76 -32.78 -7.91
CA ARG A 450 -3.52 -33.37 -8.44
C ARG A 450 -3.05 -34.58 -7.63
N LEU A 451 -3.09 -34.51 -6.30
CA LEU A 451 -2.75 -35.64 -5.44
C LEU A 451 -3.74 -36.79 -5.59
N ALA A 452 -5.04 -36.48 -5.74
CA ALA A 452 -6.06 -37.51 -5.99
C ALA A 452 -5.82 -38.26 -7.31
N GLU A 453 -5.50 -37.53 -8.38
CA GLU A 453 -5.12 -38.13 -9.67
C GLU A 453 -3.86 -38.99 -9.54
N LEU A 454 -2.82 -38.49 -8.87
CA LEU A 454 -1.59 -39.23 -8.64
C LEU A 454 -1.82 -40.53 -7.84
N PHE A 455 -2.67 -40.52 -6.82
CA PHE A 455 -2.99 -41.76 -6.09
C PHE A 455 -3.82 -42.72 -6.95
N HIS A 456 -4.71 -42.20 -7.80
CA HIS A 456 -5.51 -43.01 -8.72
C HIS A 456 -4.63 -43.72 -9.76
N ASP A 457 -3.68 -43.01 -10.37
CA ASP A 457 -2.75 -43.54 -11.37
C ASP A 457 -1.85 -44.66 -10.82
N HIS A 458 -1.64 -44.69 -9.50
CA HIS A 458 -0.83 -45.67 -8.78
C HIS A 458 -1.66 -46.76 -8.06
N ASP A 459 -2.96 -46.88 -8.38
CA ASP A 459 -3.88 -47.86 -7.77
C ASP A 459 -3.98 -47.76 -6.23
N ILE A 460 -3.81 -46.56 -5.65
CA ILE A 460 -3.94 -46.31 -4.22
C ILE A 460 -5.35 -45.75 -3.94
N PRO A 461 -6.18 -46.42 -3.12
CA PRO A 461 -7.50 -45.91 -2.73
C PRO A 461 -7.41 -44.54 -2.04
N ALA A 462 -7.94 -43.51 -2.70
CA ALA A 462 -8.02 -42.16 -2.17
C ALA A 462 -9.40 -41.54 -2.42
N ALA A 463 -9.89 -40.76 -1.47
CA ALA A 463 -11.16 -40.05 -1.55
C ALA A 463 -10.94 -38.57 -1.21
N ARG A 464 -11.44 -37.67 -2.06
CA ARG A 464 -11.45 -36.24 -1.77
C ARG A 464 -12.69 -35.91 -0.93
N VAL A 465 -12.47 -35.23 0.19
CA VAL A 465 -13.52 -34.76 1.09
C VAL A 465 -13.39 -33.25 1.30
N ASP A 466 -14.51 -32.54 1.21
CA ASP A 466 -14.52 -31.08 1.39
C ASP A 466 -14.16 -30.71 2.84
N SER A 467 -14.75 -31.38 3.82
CA SER A 467 -14.45 -31.21 5.25
C SER A 467 -14.43 -32.58 5.94
N LEU A 468 -13.54 -32.78 6.91
CA LEU A 468 -13.41 -34.03 7.65
C LEU A 468 -14.14 -33.92 8.99
N GLU A 469 -15.44 -34.19 9.01
CA GLU A 469 -16.27 -34.16 10.23
C GLU A 469 -16.35 -35.52 10.96
N SER A 470 -16.17 -36.62 10.24
CA SER A 470 -16.18 -37.98 10.80
C SER A 470 -14.77 -38.56 10.95
N PRO A 471 -14.53 -39.48 11.91
CA PRO A 471 -13.24 -40.15 12.05
C PRO A 471 -12.75 -40.77 10.74
N PRO A 472 -11.45 -40.63 10.41
CA PRO A 472 -10.94 -41.08 9.13
C PRO A 472 -11.01 -42.59 8.95
N GLN A 473 -11.31 -43.03 7.74
CA GLN A 473 -11.57 -44.44 7.45
C GLN A 473 -10.26 -45.24 7.29
N PRO A 474 -10.20 -46.49 7.82
CA PRO A 474 -9.03 -47.33 7.63
C PRO A 474 -8.94 -47.84 6.18
N GLY A 475 -7.72 -47.81 5.61
CA GLY A 475 -7.46 -48.39 4.29
C GLY A 475 -7.87 -47.52 3.09
N ILE A 476 -8.15 -46.24 3.30
CA ILE A 476 -8.35 -45.22 2.26
C ILE A 476 -7.60 -43.95 2.68
N ILE A 477 -7.02 -43.23 1.72
CA ILE A 477 -6.43 -41.91 1.94
C ILE A 477 -7.52 -40.84 1.78
N GLU A 478 -7.81 -40.07 2.81
CA GLU A 478 -8.76 -38.96 2.73
C GLU A 478 -8.03 -37.63 2.50
N ILE A 479 -8.32 -36.98 1.38
CA ILE A 479 -7.67 -35.74 0.95
C ILE A 479 -8.61 -34.56 1.21
N THR A 480 -8.15 -33.56 1.94
CA THR A 480 -8.94 -32.37 2.27
C THR A 480 -8.12 -31.08 2.14
N THR A 481 -8.82 -29.95 2.14
CA THR A 481 -8.21 -28.62 2.10
C THR A 481 -8.24 -27.97 3.49
N ALA A 482 -7.12 -28.04 4.20
CA ALA A 482 -7.00 -27.52 5.56
C ALA A 482 -5.59 -26.98 5.83
N SER A 483 -5.50 -25.87 6.55
CA SER A 483 -4.23 -25.32 7.02
C SER A 483 -3.79 -26.11 8.25
N ALA A 484 -3.16 -27.27 8.07
CA ALA A 484 -2.77 -28.15 9.18
C ALA A 484 -1.35 -27.89 9.72
N GLY A 485 -0.56 -27.04 9.06
CA GLY A 485 0.84 -26.79 9.40
C GLY A 485 1.73 -27.98 9.07
N ARG A 486 2.24 -28.68 10.11
CA ARG A 486 3.07 -29.89 9.95
C ARG A 486 2.26 -31.14 10.25
N GLY A 487 2.51 -32.23 9.53
CA GLY A 487 1.90 -33.52 9.81
C GLY A 487 2.44 -34.19 11.07
N PHE A 488 1.84 -35.33 11.41
CA PHE A 488 2.25 -36.19 12.52
C PHE A 488 1.75 -37.63 12.30
N VAL A 489 2.35 -38.58 13.02
CA VAL A 489 1.98 -40.00 12.95
C VAL A 489 1.87 -40.58 14.36
N LEU A 490 0.75 -41.24 14.66
CA LEU A 490 0.54 -42.04 15.88
C LEU A 490 0.49 -43.52 15.50
N ASP A 491 1.57 -44.24 15.80
CA ASP A 491 1.64 -45.69 15.53
C ASP A 491 0.65 -46.49 16.40
N SER A 492 0.32 -46.01 17.61
CA SER A 492 -0.67 -46.61 18.53
C SER A 492 -2.07 -46.71 17.90
N LEU A 493 -2.45 -45.68 17.14
CA LEU A 493 -3.76 -45.54 16.50
C LEU A 493 -3.77 -45.94 15.02
N LYS A 494 -2.60 -46.34 14.47
CA LYS A 494 -2.36 -46.48 13.01
C LYS A 494 -2.89 -45.27 12.23
N LEU A 495 -2.61 -44.06 12.72
CA LEU A 495 -3.19 -42.81 12.22
C LEU A 495 -2.08 -41.84 11.83
N GLY A 496 -2.24 -41.17 10.69
CA GLY A 496 -1.31 -40.16 10.22
C GLY A 496 -1.99 -39.01 9.51
N LEU A 497 -1.58 -37.79 9.86
CA LEU A 497 -1.87 -36.58 9.10
C LEU A 497 -0.61 -36.20 8.34
N LEU A 498 -0.72 -36.05 7.02
CA LEU A 498 0.37 -35.67 6.13
C LEU A 498 -0.03 -34.36 5.45
N THR A 499 0.88 -33.40 5.38
CA THR A 499 0.65 -32.18 4.60
C THR A 499 1.32 -32.24 3.24
N GLU A 500 0.94 -31.34 2.34
CA GLU A 500 1.60 -31.17 1.05
C GLU A 500 3.13 -31.01 1.20
N ALA A 501 3.57 -30.28 2.23
CA ALA A 501 4.99 -30.08 2.53
C ALA A 501 5.70 -31.37 2.94
N ASP A 502 5.03 -32.26 3.70
CA ASP A 502 5.58 -33.54 4.11
C ASP A 502 5.77 -34.49 2.91
N LEU A 503 4.87 -34.42 1.94
CA LEU A 503 4.86 -35.27 0.74
C LEU A 503 5.83 -34.76 -0.35
N LEU A 504 5.75 -33.48 -0.69
CA LEU A 504 6.45 -32.89 -1.85
C LEU A 504 7.74 -32.16 -1.45
N GLY A 505 8.03 -32.02 -0.16
CA GLY A 505 9.26 -31.41 0.36
C GLY A 505 9.33 -29.90 0.21
N ARG A 506 8.20 -29.23 -0.09
CA ARG A 506 8.12 -27.78 -0.25
C ARG A 506 7.01 -27.22 0.64
N THR A 507 7.40 -26.43 1.64
CA THR A 507 6.47 -25.57 2.37
C THR A 507 6.10 -24.40 1.48
N THR A 508 4.88 -24.38 0.95
CA THR A 508 4.25 -23.13 0.55
C THR A 508 4.04 -22.30 1.83
N ALA A 509 4.34 -21.00 1.77
CA ALA A 509 4.00 -20.11 2.87
C ALA A 509 2.48 -20.02 2.91
N SER A 510 1.87 -20.53 3.98
CA SER A 510 0.42 -20.62 4.11
C SER A 510 -0.24 -19.25 4.14
N GLY A 511 -1.30 -19.08 3.36
CA GLY A 511 -2.50 -18.35 3.79
C GLY A 511 -2.67 -16.88 3.38
N THR A 512 -2.85 -16.58 2.09
CA THR A 512 -3.45 -15.32 1.60
C THR A 512 -4.84 -15.51 0.98
N ARG A 513 -5.51 -16.65 1.27
CA ARG A 513 -6.72 -17.06 0.54
C ARG A 513 -8.02 -16.34 0.92
N ASP A 514 -8.01 -15.51 1.96
CA ASP A 514 -9.24 -14.96 2.55
C ASP A 514 -9.40 -13.45 2.31
N MET A 515 -9.34 -13.02 1.05
CA MET A 515 -9.78 -11.67 0.63
C MET A 515 -10.44 -11.70 -0.76
N ARG A 516 -11.40 -12.59 -0.99
CA ARG A 516 -12.26 -12.49 -2.18
C ARG A 516 -13.08 -11.19 -2.12
N LYS A 517 -12.69 -10.18 -2.91
CA LYS A 517 -13.52 -9.51 -3.96
C LYS A 517 -13.00 -8.12 -4.31
N MET A 518 -12.72 -7.95 -5.60
CA MET A 518 -12.27 -6.71 -6.23
C MET A 518 -13.43 -5.80 -6.65
N PRO A 519 -13.35 -4.47 -6.43
CA PRO A 519 -14.26 -3.51 -7.04
C PRO A 519 -13.84 -3.09 -8.46
N SER A 520 -14.81 -2.53 -9.19
CA SER A 520 -14.80 -2.34 -10.64
C SER A 520 -14.05 -1.09 -11.12
N LYS A 521 -13.54 -1.21 -12.36
CA LYS A 521 -12.99 -0.22 -13.30
C LYS A 521 -12.69 1.20 -12.77
N ARG A 522 -11.39 1.46 -12.57
CA ARG A 522 -10.80 2.81 -12.54
C ARG A 522 -10.78 3.44 -13.93
N ARG A 523 -11.10 4.73 -13.98
CA ARG A 523 -10.68 5.64 -15.05
C ARG A 523 -10.15 6.92 -14.37
N ASN A 524 -8.87 7.20 -14.62
CA ASN A 524 -8.10 8.41 -14.28
C ASN A 524 -7.87 8.70 -12.78
N ALA A 525 -6.62 8.53 -12.35
CA ALA A 525 -6.10 9.12 -11.12
C ALA A 525 -6.18 10.65 -11.20
N VAL A 526 -6.85 11.23 -10.22
CA VAL A 526 -6.87 12.67 -10.00
C VAL A 526 -5.52 13.07 -9.40
N ASP A 527 -4.75 13.89 -10.10
CA ASP A 527 -3.64 14.63 -9.49
C ASP A 527 -4.07 16.09 -9.23
N PRO A 528 -4.28 16.50 -7.96
CA PRO A 528 -4.71 17.85 -7.61
C PRO A 528 -3.56 18.86 -7.66
N LEU A 529 -3.86 20.07 -8.13
CA LEU A 529 -2.99 21.24 -7.99
C LEU A 529 -2.78 21.54 -6.49
N GLN A 530 -1.64 21.17 -5.93
CA GLN A 530 -1.22 21.69 -4.62
C GLN A 530 -0.43 22.98 -4.87
N LEU A 531 -1.01 24.12 -4.48
CA LEU A 531 -0.35 25.43 -4.52
C LEU A 531 -0.30 25.99 -3.10
N ARG A 532 0.87 26.49 -2.71
CA ARG A 532 1.09 27.30 -1.49
C ARG A 532 1.44 28.72 -1.91
N GLU A 533 1.05 29.70 -1.09
CA GLU A 533 1.44 31.10 -1.31
C GLU A 533 2.95 31.21 -1.57
N GLY A 534 3.32 31.86 -2.66
CA GLY A 534 4.70 31.99 -3.11
C GLY A 534 5.16 30.98 -4.16
N ASP A 535 4.40 29.91 -4.42
CA ASP A 535 4.73 28.94 -5.47
C ASP A 535 4.74 29.58 -6.86
N TYR A 536 5.65 29.14 -7.73
CA TYR A 536 5.70 29.56 -9.12
C TYR A 536 4.71 28.76 -9.97
N VAL A 537 3.97 29.45 -10.83
CA VAL A 537 3.02 28.86 -11.78
C VAL A 537 3.29 29.35 -13.19
N VAL A 538 2.87 28.57 -14.18
CA VAL A 538 2.87 28.93 -15.59
C VAL A 538 1.44 29.09 -16.04
N HIS A 539 1.10 30.30 -16.49
CA HIS A 539 -0.12 30.55 -17.24
C HIS A 539 0.18 30.42 -18.73
N GLU A 540 -0.64 29.66 -19.48
CA GLU A 540 -0.33 29.35 -20.88
C GLU A 540 -0.10 30.61 -21.76
N GLN A 541 -0.93 31.63 -21.58
CA GLN A 541 -0.86 32.89 -22.34
C GLN A 541 0.14 33.93 -21.80
N HIS A 542 0.33 34.00 -20.48
CA HIS A 542 1.03 35.12 -19.84
C HIS A 542 2.42 34.76 -19.27
N GLY A 543 2.72 33.46 -19.17
CA GLY A 543 4.02 32.96 -18.75
C GLY A 543 4.15 32.68 -17.27
N VAL A 544 5.38 32.74 -16.77
CA VAL A 544 5.71 32.38 -15.39
C VAL A 544 5.29 33.49 -14.42
N ALA A 545 4.50 33.14 -13.41
CA ALA A 545 3.97 34.00 -12.36
C ALA A 545 4.21 33.39 -10.98
N ARG A 546 3.96 34.17 -9.92
CA ARG A 546 3.93 33.71 -8.53
C ARG A 546 2.49 33.65 -8.03
N PHE A 547 2.08 32.53 -7.45
CA PHE A 547 0.79 32.40 -6.79
C PHE A 547 0.77 33.20 -5.49
N VAL A 548 -0.29 33.98 -5.27
CA VAL A 548 -0.46 34.81 -4.07
C VAL A 548 -1.53 34.22 -3.17
N GLU A 549 -2.79 34.24 -3.62
CA GLU A 549 -3.94 33.81 -2.82
C GLU A 549 -5.14 33.49 -3.72
N LEU A 550 -6.18 32.88 -3.13
CA LEU A 550 -7.48 32.67 -3.75
C LEU A 550 -8.46 33.69 -3.17
N LEU A 551 -8.97 34.59 -4.00
CA LEU A 551 -9.73 35.75 -3.56
C LEU A 551 -11.20 35.68 -4.02
N GLN A 552 -12.13 35.75 -3.07
CA GLN A 552 -13.54 35.93 -3.35
C GLN A 552 -13.83 37.41 -3.65
N ARG A 553 -14.40 37.67 -4.84
CA ARG A 553 -14.82 39.01 -5.23
C ARG A 553 -16.29 39.02 -5.56
N ALA A 554 -17.01 39.95 -4.94
CA ALA A 554 -18.37 40.26 -5.31
C ALA A 554 -18.37 41.20 -6.53
N THR A 555 -19.05 40.79 -7.60
CA THR A 555 -19.30 41.58 -8.80
C THR A 555 -20.79 41.96 -8.89
N GLY A 556 -21.08 43.25 -9.11
CA GLY A 556 -22.44 43.80 -9.16
C GLY A 556 -22.80 44.69 -7.96
N ALA A 557 -23.91 45.43 -8.07
CA ALA A 557 -24.45 46.29 -7.01
C ALA A 557 -25.92 45.94 -6.70
N GLY A 558 -26.30 45.94 -5.42
CA GLY A 558 -27.67 45.62 -4.97
C GLY A 558 -27.95 44.11 -4.81
N PRO A 559 -29.21 43.65 -4.95
CA PRO A 559 -29.62 42.25 -4.71
C PRO A 559 -29.06 41.23 -5.73
N THR A 560 -28.44 41.68 -6.81
CA THR A 560 -27.75 40.84 -7.83
C THR A 560 -26.25 40.74 -7.55
N LYS A 561 -25.87 40.45 -6.31
CA LYS A 561 -24.47 40.34 -5.89
C LYS A 561 -23.97 38.94 -6.28
N THR A 562 -23.20 38.87 -7.37
CA THR A 562 -22.56 37.62 -7.80
C THR A 562 -21.22 37.47 -7.09
N ILE A 563 -21.00 36.34 -6.44
CA ILE A 563 -19.71 36.03 -5.81
C ILE A 563 -18.96 35.11 -6.77
N ARG A 564 -17.74 35.51 -7.14
CA ARG A 564 -16.82 34.67 -7.92
C ARG A 564 -15.49 34.56 -7.21
N GLU A 565 -14.88 33.40 -7.31
CA GLU A 565 -13.53 33.12 -6.83
C GLU A 565 -12.52 33.33 -7.95
N TYR A 566 -11.36 33.89 -7.61
CA TYR A 566 -10.27 34.13 -8.54
C TYR A 566 -8.95 33.65 -7.94
N LEU A 567 -8.13 32.99 -8.76
CA LEU A 567 -6.75 32.68 -8.44
C LEU A 567 -5.88 33.92 -8.75
N VAL A 568 -5.19 34.46 -7.74
CA VAL A 568 -4.39 35.68 -7.90
C VAL A 568 -2.94 35.32 -8.20
N LEU A 569 -2.45 35.75 -9.37
CA LEU A 569 -1.09 35.53 -9.84
C LEU A 569 -0.33 36.86 -9.96
N GLU A 570 0.91 36.90 -9.50
CA GLU A 570 1.79 38.07 -9.57
C GLU A 570 2.91 37.87 -10.60
N TYR A 571 3.07 38.86 -11.48
CA TYR A 571 4.05 38.91 -12.57
C TYR A 571 5.13 39.95 -12.31
N ALA A 572 6.19 39.93 -13.13
CA ALA A 572 7.23 40.94 -13.07
C ALA A 572 6.64 42.34 -13.33
N PRO A 573 7.09 43.37 -12.59
CA PRO A 573 6.57 44.72 -12.74
C PRO A 573 6.87 45.29 -14.13
N SER A 574 5.84 45.80 -14.79
CA SER A 574 5.94 46.49 -16.08
C SER A 574 6.75 47.80 -16.03
N LYS A 575 6.90 48.41 -14.85
CA LYS A 575 7.75 49.59 -14.60
C LYS A 575 8.82 49.30 -13.54
N ARG A 576 10.05 49.76 -13.79
CA ARG A 576 11.19 49.58 -12.88
C ARG A 576 10.90 50.27 -11.53
N GLY A 577 10.73 49.50 -10.46
CA GLY A 577 10.42 50.00 -9.10
C GLY A 577 8.93 50.04 -8.72
N ALA A 578 8.02 49.56 -9.57
CA ALA A 578 6.61 49.37 -9.23
C ALA A 578 6.38 47.99 -8.57
N PRO A 579 5.28 47.80 -7.80
CA PRO A 579 4.84 46.48 -7.34
C PRO A 579 4.56 45.55 -8.54
N GLY A 580 4.68 44.23 -8.31
CA GLY A 580 4.39 43.22 -9.34
C GLY A 580 2.97 43.34 -9.87
N ASP A 581 2.81 43.12 -11.18
CA ASP A 581 1.50 43.24 -11.82
C ASP A 581 0.66 42.00 -11.49
N ARG A 582 -0.61 42.17 -11.09
CA ARG A 582 -1.48 41.05 -10.67
C ARG A 582 -2.49 40.67 -11.75
N LEU A 583 -2.62 39.37 -12.00
CA LEU A 583 -3.65 38.74 -12.82
C LEU A 583 -4.64 37.99 -11.93
N PHE A 584 -5.94 38.19 -12.17
CA PHE A 584 -7.01 37.46 -11.49
C PHE A 584 -7.55 36.41 -12.46
N VAL A 585 -7.18 35.16 -12.27
CA VAL A 585 -7.61 34.04 -13.14
C VAL A 585 -8.96 33.52 -12.63
N PRO A 586 -10.02 33.55 -13.44
CA PRO A 586 -11.32 32.95 -13.12
C PRO A 586 -11.24 31.44 -12.90
N THR A 587 -12.16 30.88 -12.11
CA THR A 587 -12.21 29.43 -11.83
C THR A 587 -12.45 28.57 -13.07
N ASP A 588 -13.12 29.09 -14.09
CA ASP A 588 -13.39 28.43 -15.37
C ASP A 588 -12.16 28.34 -16.30
N GLN A 589 -11.07 29.06 -15.98
CA GLN A 589 -9.80 29.09 -16.75
C GLN A 589 -8.63 28.43 -15.99
N LEU A 590 -8.91 27.66 -14.94
CA LEU A 590 -7.87 27.01 -14.12
C LEU A 590 -7.10 25.92 -14.91
N ASP A 591 -7.66 25.39 -15.98
CA ASP A 591 -6.99 24.48 -16.92
C ASP A 591 -5.77 25.10 -17.63
N GLN A 592 -5.71 26.44 -17.69
CA GLN A 592 -4.59 27.18 -18.29
C GLN A 592 -3.43 27.42 -17.32
N VAL A 593 -3.60 27.10 -16.04
CA VAL A 593 -2.61 27.33 -14.99
C VAL A 593 -2.00 26.00 -14.56
N THR A 594 -0.68 25.93 -14.58
CA THR A 594 0.07 24.76 -14.12
C THR A 594 1.18 25.17 -13.19
N ARG A 595 1.60 24.29 -12.30
CA ARG A 595 2.74 24.56 -11.43
C ARG A 595 4.02 24.60 -12.25
N TYR A 596 4.88 25.58 -12.00
CA TYR A 596 6.17 25.67 -12.67
C TYR A 596 7.14 24.63 -12.10
N VAL A 597 7.70 23.81 -12.99
CA VAL A 597 8.72 22.80 -12.70
C VAL A 597 9.85 23.02 -13.68
N GLY A 598 11.01 23.48 -13.21
CA GLY A 598 12.15 23.83 -14.07
C GLY A 598 13.38 24.43 -13.36
N GLY A 599 13.23 24.91 -12.13
CA GLY A 599 14.30 25.38 -11.24
C GLY A 599 13.75 26.25 -10.09
N ASP A 600 14.58 26.57 -9.08
CA ASP A 600 14.11 27.16 -7.82
C ASP A 600 13.74 28.66 -7.90
N ALA A 601 14.30 29.41 -8.85
CA ALA A 601 14.05 30.85 -8.99
C ALA A 601 13.91 31.27 -10.46
N PRO A 602 12.77 30.97 -11.12
CA PRO A 602 12.53 31.42 -12.47
C PRO A 602 12.34 32.94 -12.54
N ALA A 603 12.73 33.53 -13.68
CA ALA A 603 12.42 34.92 -13.95
C ALA A 603 10.92 35.08 -14.23
N LEU A 604 10.24 35.90 -13.43
CA LEU A 604 8.82 36.22 -13.64
C LEU A 604 8.63 36.88 -15.01
N SER A 605 7.59 36.45 -15.73
CA SER A 605 7.22 37.01 -17.02
C SER A 605 6.58 38.41 -16.84
N LYS A 606 6.65 39.24 -17.88
CA LYS A 606 5.96 40.55 -17.90
C LYS A 606 4.59 40.40 -18.57
N MET A 607 3.53 40.90 -17.94
CA MET A 607 2.21 40.90 -18.55
C MET A 607 2.18 41.77 -19.83
N GLY A 608 1.61 41.21 -20.91
CA GLY A 608 1.44 41.88 -22.20
C GLY A 608 2.71 42.01 -23.06
N GLY A 609 3.86 41.45 -22.64
CA GLY A 609 5.11 41.48 -23.43
C GLY A 609 5.20 40.35 -24.47
N SER A 610 5.88 40.60 -25.61
CA SER A 610 6.17 39.58 -26.63
C SER A 610 7.20 38.54 -26.20
N ASP A 611 7.85 38.74 -25.06
CA ASP A 611 8.94 37.89 -24.54
C ASP A 611 8.48 36.44 -24.31
N TRP A 612 7.28 36.25 -23.75
CA TRP A 612 6.71 34.92 -23.53
C TRP A 612 6.41 34.19 -24.84
N ALA A 613 5.78 34.87 -25.80
CA ALA A 613 5.49 34.31 -27.12
C ALA A 613 6.78 33.89 -27.86
N SER A 614 7.85 34.67 -27.74
CA SER A 614 9.15 34.33 -28.32
C SER A 614 9.80 33.10 -27.66
N THR A 615 9.59 32.93 -26.35
CA THR A 615 10.12 31.81 -25.57
C THR A 615 9.36 30.52 -25.89
N LYS A 616 8.02 30.59 -25.97
CA LYS A 616 7.16 29.49 -26.45
C LYS A 616 7.51 29.06 -27.88
N SER A 617 7.74 30.02 -28.79
CA SER A 617 8.13 29.74 -30.19
C SER A 617 9.48 29.02 -30.30
N ARG A 618 10.50 29.46 -29.55
CA ARG A 618 11.82 28.79 -29.51
C ARG A 618 11.71 27.37 -28.96
N ALA A 619 10.96 27.17 -27.88
CA ALA A 619 10.71 25.84 -27.33
C ALA A 619 10.01 24.93 -28.36
N ARG A 620 8.94 25.43 -29.02
CA ARG A 620 8.21 24.68 -30.04
C ARG A 620 9.10 24.26 -31.22
N LYS A 621 10.06 25.10 -31.64
CA LYS A 621 11.00 24.75 -32.72
C LYS A 621 11.89 23.58 -32.33
N ALA A 622 12.49 23.61 -31.14
CA ALA A 622 13.35 22.54 -30.64
C ALA A 622 12.56 21.22 -30.48
N VAL A 623 11.35 21.32 -29.94
CA VAL A 623 10.43 20.19 -29.80
C VAL A 623 10.08 19.54 -31.15
N LYS A 624 9.88 20.32 -32.20
CA LYS A 624 9.56 19.81 -33.55
C LYS A 624 10.68 18.95 -34.14
N GLU A 625 11.95 19.27 -33.83
CA GLU A 625 13.10 18.47 -34.25
C GLU A 625 13.14 17.11 -33.54
N ILE A 626 12.88 17.10 -32.23
CA ILE A 626 12.80 15.87 -31.41
C ILE A 626 11.64 14.98 -31.87
N ALA A 627 10.46 15.55 -32.08
CA ALA A 627 9.28 14.83 -32.58
C ALA A 627 9.56 14.15 -33.93
N GLY A 628 10.31 14.82 -34.82
CA GLY A 628 10.71 14.27 -36.11
C GLY A 628 11.59 13.02 -36.01
N GLU A 629 12.49 12.94 -35.04
CA GLU A 629 13.29 11.73 -34.79
C GLU A 629 12.43 10.59 -34.20
N LEU A 630 11.56 10.91 -33.24
CA LEU A 630 10.70 9.93 -32.58
C LEU A 630 9.69 9.28 -33.55
N ILE A 631 9.14 10.07 -34.47
CA ILE A 631 8.18 9.60 -35.47
C ILE A 631 8.83 8.70 -36.51
N ARG A 632 10.09 8.93 -36.91
CA ARG A 632 10.78 8.01 -37.84
C ARG A 632 10.86 6.58 -37.29
N LEU A 633 11.08 6.43 -35.98
CA LEU A 633 11.09 5.12 -35.31
C LEU A 633 9.69 4.51 -35.26
N TYR A 634 8.66 5.32 -34.98
CA TYR A 634 7.26 4.88 -34.95
C TYR A 634 6.73 4.48 -36.35
N SER A 635 7.01 5.26 -37.38
CA SER A 635 6.61 4.96 -38.77
C SER A 635 7.27 3.67 -39.27
N ALA A 636 8.53 3.41 -38.91
CA ALA A 636 9.19 2.14 -39.23
C ALA A 636 8.49 0.94 -38.57
N ARG A 637 7.97 1.11 -37.34
CA ARG A 637 7.19 0.09 -36.64
C ARG A 637 5.81 -0.14 -37.27
N MET A 638 5.06 0.93 -37.56
CA MET A 638 3.74 0.83 -38.19
C MET A 638 3.80 0.22 -39.60
N ALA A 639 4.91 0.41 -40.31
CA ALA A 639 5.14 -0.21 -41.62
C ALA A 639 5.53 -1.70 -41.52
N SER A 640 5.93 -2.18 -40.34
CA SER A 640 6.34 -3.57 -40.10
C SER A 640 5.14 -4.37 -39.60
N ARG A 641 4.85 -5.51 -40.25
CA ARG A 641 3.84 -6.46 -39.76
C ARG A 641 4.46 -7.37 -38.70
N GLY A 642 3.93 -7.32 -37.49
CA GLY A 642 4.28 -8.19 -36.37
C GLY A 642 3.52 -9.52 -36.40
N PHE A 643 3.57 -10.24 -35.29
CA PHE A 643 2.80 -11.46 -35.06
C PHE A 643 1.62 -11.16 -34.14
N ALA A 644 0.39 -11.38 -34.62
CA ALA A 644 -0.81 -11.24 -33.80
C ALA A 644 -1.04 -12.54 -33.01
N PHE A 645 -0.91 -12.48 -31.69
CA PHE A 645 -1.16 -13.60 -30.80
C PHE A 645 -2.65 -13.96 -30.72
N SER A 646 -2.95 -15.22 -30.42
CA SER A 646 -4.32 -15.74 -30.30
C SER A 646 -4.99 -15.33 -28.98
N ALA A 647 -6.33 -15.39 -28.93
CA ALA A 647 -7.10 -15.10 -27.72
C ALA A 647 -6.80 -16.11 -26.59
N ASP A 648 -7.08 -15.72 -25.34
CA ASP A 648 -6.76 -16.53 -24.17
C ASP A 648 -7.43 -17.93 -24.18
N THR A 649 -6.65 -18.93 -23.79
CA THR A 649 -7.05 -20.34 -23.71
C THR A 649 -7.52 -20.72 -22.30
N PRO A 650 -8.10 -21.92 -22.09
CA PRO A 650 -8.38 -22.45 -20.75
C PRO A 650 -7.14 -22.53 -19.85
N TRP A 651 -5.98 -22.97 -20.38
CA TRP A 651 -4.73 -23.01 -19.63
C TRP A 651 -4.26 -21.62 -19.20
N GLN A 652 -4.50 -20.58 -20.00
CA GLN A 652 -4.21 -19.20 -19.60
C GLN A 652 -4.99 -18.82 -18.34
N ARG A 653 -6.29 -19.18 -18.29
CA ARG A 653 -7.15 -18.88 -17.13
C ARG A 653 -6.73 -19.67 -15.89
N GLU A 654 -6.39 -20.95 -16.05
CA GLU A 654 -5.90 -21.77 -14.94
C GLU A 654 -4.62 -21.19 -14.32
N LEU A 655 -3.66 -20.72 -15.13
CA LEU A 655 -2.44 -20.07 -14.64
C LEU A 655 -2.73 -18.76 -13.90
N GLU A 656 -3.73 -18.01 -14.36
CA GLU A 656 -4.17 -16.74 -13.75
C GLU A 656 -4.90 -16.99 -12.42
N GLU A 657 -5.79 -17.98 -12.37
CA GLU A 657 -6.50 -18.40 -11.16
C GLU A 657 -5.59 -19.03 -10.10
N ALA A 658 -4.45 -19.60 -10.52
CA ALA A 658 -3.43 -20.14 -9.62
C ALA A 658 -2.61 -19.06 -8.90
N PHE A 659 -2.80 -17.78 -9.22
CA PHE A 659 -2.09 -16.69 -8.55
C PHE A 659 -2.54 -16.57 -7.08
N PRO A 660 -1.63 -16.61 -6.10
CA PRO A 660 -1.99 -16.65 -4.68
C PRO A 660 -2.38 -15.28 -4.08
N TYR A 661 -2.25 -14.21 -4.86
CA TYR A 661 -2.57 -12.84 -4.44
C TYR A 661 -3.72 -12.30 -5.26
N ILE A 662 -4.44 -11.31 -4.73
CA ILE A 662 -5.47 -10.60 -5.48
C ILE A 662 -4.82 -9.51 -6.32
N GLU A 663 -5.10 -9.52 -7.62
CA GLU A 663 -4.58 -8.51 -8.53
C GLU A 663 -5.24 -7.15 -8.27
N THR A 664 -4.46 -6.08 -8.28
CA THR A 664 -5.00 -4.72 -8.15
C THR A 664 -5.73 -4.28 -9.44
N PRO A 665 -6.62 -3.27 -9.39
CA PRO A 665 -7.33 -2.83 -10.61
C PRO A 665 -6.37 -2.34 -11.70
N ASP A 666 -5.27 -1.69 -11.30
CA ASP A 666 -4.22 -1.22 -12.21
C ASP A 666 -3.48 -2.42 -12.85
N GLN A 667 -3.24 -3.49 -12.09
CA GLN A 667 -2.65 -4.73 -12.62
C GLN A 667 -3.59 -5.37 -13.64
N LEU A 668 -4.87 -5.57 -13.31
CA LEU A 668 -5.85 -6.15 -14.23
C LEU A 668 -5.98 -5.34 -15.52
N THR A 669 -6.03 -4.01 -15.41
CA THR A 669 -6.07 -3.11 -16.57
C THR A 669 -4.82 -3.27 -17.43
N THR A 670 -3.63 -3.26 -16.80
CA THR A 670 -2.35 -3.43 -17.51
C THR A 670 -2.23 -4.79 -18.18
N ILE A 671 -2.69 -5.87 -17.52
CA ILE A 671 -2.70 -7.22 -18.09
C ILE A 671 -3.56 -7.25 -19.36
N ASN A 672 -4.76 -6.67 -19.30
CA ASN A 672 -5.66 -6.61 -20.45
C ASN A 672 -5.10 -5.75 -21.59
N GLU A 673 -4.48 -4.61 -21.27
CA GLU A 673 -3.80 -3.74 -22.26
C GLU A 673 -2.65 -4.47 -22.97
N VAL A 674 -1.78 -5.16 -22.21
CA VAL A 674 -0.66 -5.94 -22.76
C VAL A 674 -1.19 -7.05 -23.68
N LYS A 675 -2.20 -7.80 -23.24
CA LYS A 675 -2.81 -8.86 -24.06
C LYS A 675 -3.45 -8.30 -25.33
N ALA A 676 -4.18 -7.20 -25.22
CA ALA A 676 -4.83 -6.55 -26.35
C ALA A 676 -3.81 -6.02 -27.38
N ASP A 677 -2.64 -5.56 -26.94
CA ASP A 677 -1.57 -5.17 -27.84
C ASP A 677 -0.94 -6.38 -28.54
N MET A 678 -0.68 -7.46 -27.80
CA MET A 678 -0.16 -8.71 -28.36
C MET A 678 -1.10 -9.31 -29.42
N GLU A 679 -2.40 -9.09 -29.32
CA GLU A 679 -3.38 -9.59 -30.29
C GLU A 679 -3.45 -8.75 -31.59
N ARG A 680 -2.69 -7.64 -31.70
CA ARG A 680 -2.68 -6.78 -32.90
C ARG A 680 -1.61 -7.21 -33.91
N GLU A 681 -1.83 -6.86 -35.18
CA GLU A 681 -0.83 -7.07 -36.25
C GLU A 681 0.40 -6.15 -36.15
N VAL A 682 0.35 -5.12 -35.30
CA VAL A 682 1.44 -4.15 -35.12
C VAL A 682 2.27 -4.56 -33.91
N PRO A 683 3.61 -4.64 -34.00
CA PRO A 683 4.45 -5.03 -32.87
C PRO A 683 4.25 -4.13 -31.64
N MET A 684 4.06 -4.76 -30.48
CA MET A 684 3.93 -4.07 -29.19
C MET A 684 5.28 -3.43 -28.77
N ASP A 685 5.26 -2.19 -28.27
CA ASP A 685 6.35 -1.60 -27.46
C ASP A 685 5.72 -0.86 -26.28
N ARG A 686 5.52 -1.60 -25.18
CA ARG A 686 4.86 -1.12 -23.98
C ARG A 686 5.85 -1.01 -22.82
N LEU A 687 5.74 0.06 -22.05
CA LEU A 687 6.43 0.20 -20.77
C LEU A 687 5.44 0.10 -19.62
N VAL A 688 5.68 -0.87 -18.74
CA VAL A 688 5.00 -0.99 -17.45
C VAL A 688 5.84 -0.29 -16.39
N SER A 689 5.34 0.82 -15.88
CA SER A 689 5.97 1.59 -14.81
C SER A 689 5.23 1.35 -13.50
N GLY A 690 5.93 1.13 -12.41
CA GLY A 690 5.31 1.01 -11.10
C GLY A 690 6.36 0.77 -10.03
N ASP A 691 6.09 1.08 -8.78
CA ASP A 691 7.07 0.87 -7.72
C ASP A 691 7.46 -0.61 -7.59
N VAL A 692 8.61 -0.88 -6.95
CA VAL A 692 9.10 -2.26 -6.81
C VAL A 692 8.13 -3.08 -5.98
N GLY A 693 7.72 -4.29 -6.38
CA GLY A 693 6.74 -5.08 -5.63
C GLY A 693 5.28 -4.82 -5.99
N TYR A 694 4.99 -3.96 -6.97
CA TYR A 694 3.61 -3.76 -7.48
C TYR A 694 3.18 -4.82 -8.51
N GLY A 695 3.81 -6.01 -8.51
CA GLY A 695 3.44 -7.11 -9.40
C GLY A 695 3.81 -6.95 -10.88
N LYS A 696 4.84 -6.15 -11.22
CA LYS A 696 5.33 -6.03 -12.62
C LYS A 696 5.68 -7.39 -13.23
N THR A 697 6.34 -8.24 -12.46
CA THR A 697 6.72 -9.60 -12.86
C THR A 697 5.50 -10.45 -13.21
N GLU A 698 4.35 -10.24 -12.54
CA GLU A 698 3.14 -10.99 -12.83
C GLU A 698 2.61 -10.74 -14.24
N ILE A 699 2.60 -9.48 -14.64
CA ILE A 699 2.22 -9.08 -16.00
C ILE A 699 3.14 -9.74 -17.03
N ALA A 700 4.44 -9.80 -16.72
CA ALA A 700 5.45 -10.42 -17.56
C ALA A 700 5.25 -11.95 -17.69
N VAL A 701 4.94 -12.64 -16.58
CA VAL A 701 4.66 -14.09 -16.57
C VAL A 701 3.43 -14.41 -17.43
N ARG A 702 2.34 -13.63 -17.30
CA ARG A 702 1.11 -13.84 -18.10
C ARG A 702 1.33 -13.60 -19.58
N ALA A 703 2.05 -12.52 -19.94
CA ALA A 703 2.42 -12.23 -21.33
C ALA A 703 3.32 -13.33 -21.92
N ALA A 704 4.31 -13.80 -21.15
CA ALA A 704 5.18 -14.89 -21.57
C ALA A 704 4.40 -16.19 -21.81
N PHE A 705 3.47 -16.54 -20.92
CA PHE A 705 2.67 -17.75 -21.06
C PHE A 705 1.78 -17.70 -22.31
N LYS A 706 1.14 -16.55 -22.59
CA LYS A 706 0.37 -16.34 -23.83
C LYS A 706 1.23 -16.56 -25.08
N ALA A 707 2.45 -16.01 -25.09
CA ALA A 707 3.36 -16.19 -26.23
C ALA A 707 3.79 -17.65 -26.43
N VAL A 708 4.08 -18.38 -25.35
CA VAL A 708 4.47 -19.79 -25.42
C VAL A 708 3.34 -20.68 -25.95
N GLN A 709 2.09 -20.37 -25.61
CA GLN A 709 0.93 -21.15 -26.09
C GLN A 709 0.74 -21.09 -27.61
N ASP A 710 1.16 -20.00 -28.25
CA ASP A 710 1.19 -19.86 -29.71
C ASP A 710 2.47 -20.45 -30.35
N GLY A 711 3.28 -21.16 -29.56
CA GLY A 711 4.53 -21.78 -30.02
C GLY A 711 5.68 -20.80 -30.24
N LYS A 712 5.58 -19.56 -29.72
CA LYS A 712 6.65 -18.57 -29.78
C LYS A 712 7.58 -18.67 -28.59
N GLN A 713 8.87 -18.40 -28.82
CA GLN A 713 9.87 -18.30 -27.77
C GLN A 713 9.82 -16.92 -27.11
N VAL A 714 10.16 -16.88 -25.82
CA VAL A 714 10.21 -15.66 -25.00
C VAL A 714 11.62 -15.45 -24.46
N ALA A 715 12.12 -14.22 -24.56
CA ALA A 715 13.38 -13.80 -23.98
C ALA A 715 13.15 -12.77 -22.86
N VAL A 716 13.58 -13.10 -21.64
CA VAL A 716 13.56 -12.17 -20.50
C VAL A 716 14.98 -11.66 -20.25
N LEU A 717 15.17 -10.37 -20.53
CA LEU A 717 16.45 -9.66 -20.41
C LEU A 717 16.51 -8.90 -19.10
N VAL A 718 17.51 -9.22 -18.29
CA VAL A 718 17.73 -8.60 -16.97
C VAL A 718 19.17 -8.10 -16.83
N PRO A 719 19.43 -7.05 -16.04
CA PRO A 719 20.76 -6.44 -15.99
C PRO A 719 21.77 -7.24 -15.17
N THR A 720 21.33 -8.06 -14.21
CA THR A 720 22.21 -8.76 -13.26
C THR A 720 21.93 -10.28 -13.25
N THR A 721 22.94 -11.06 -12.87
CA THR A 721 22.86 -12.52 -12.72
C THR A 721 21.88 -12.95 -11.63
N LEU A 722 21.74 -12.15 -10.56
CA LEU A 722 20.77 -12.38 -9.49
C LEU A 722 19.33 -12.26 -9.97
N LEU A 723 19.02 -11.22 -10.77
CA LEU A 723 17.68 -11.08 -11.36
C LEU A 723 17.36 -12.24 -12.30
N VAL A 724 18.36 -12.86 -12.94
CA VAL A 724 18.13 -14.10 -13.72
C VAL A 724 17.59 -15.20 -12.81
N GLN A 725 18.20 -15.39 -11.64
CA GLN A 725 17.76 -16.41 -10.71
C GLN A 725 16.38 -16.09 -10.12
N GLN A 726 16.13 -14.85 -9.69
CA GLN A 726 14.83 -14.43 -9.16
C GLN A 726 13.69 -14.64 -10.17
N HIS A 727 13.88 -14.20 -11.41
CA HIS A 727 12.88 -14.41 -12.46
C HIS A 727 12.79 -15.89 -12.85
N TYR A 728 13.90 -16.64 -12.84
CA TYR A 728 13.88 -18.09 -13.10
C TYR A 728 13.08 -18.87 -12.06
N GLU A 729 13.26 -18.60 -10.77
CA GLU A 729 12.49 -19.22 -9.70
C GLU A 729 11.01 -18.90 -9.85
N THR A 730 10.68 -17.61 -10.01
CA THR A 730 9.28 -17.15 -10.16
C THR A 730 8.60 -17.78 -11.38
N PHE A 731 9.24 -17.75 -12.56
CA PHE A 731 8.68 -18.32 -13.79
C PHE A 731 8.57 -19.85 -13.70
N SER A 732 9.57 -20.53 -13.11
CA SER A 732 9.56 -21.99 -12.97
C SER A 732 8.48 -22.46 -11.99
N GLU A 733 8.28 -21.72 -10.89
CA GLU A 733 7.22 -21.99 -9.92
C GLU A 733 5.85 -21.83 -10.57
N ARG A 734 5.63 -20.69 -11.24
CA ARG A 734 4.36 -20.39 -11.91
C ARG A 734 4.03 -21.29 -13.08
N PHE A 735 5.05 -21.83 -13.77
CA PHE A 735 4.85 -22.78 -14.88
C PHE A 735 4.93 -24.26 -14.46
N SER A 736 5.09 -24.58 -13.18
CA SER A 736 5.29 -25.96 -12.69
C SER A 736 4.14 -26.93 -12.99
N GLY A 737 2.95 -26.41 -13.29
CA GLY A 737 1.77 -27.17 -13.73
C GLY A 737 1.67 -27.38 -15.24
N PHE A 738 2.55 -26.80 -16.05
CA PHE A 738 2.41 -26.71 -17.50
C PHE A 738 3.64 -27.27 -18.23
N PRO A 739 3.50 -27.75 -19.48
CA PRO A 739 4.61 -28.31 -20.26
C PRO A 739 5.52 -27.22 -20.86
N VAL A 740 5.93 -26.22 -20.06
CA VAL A 740 6.78 -25.09 -20.47
C VAL A 740 8.19 -25.27 -19.94
N ARG A 741 9.20 -25.21 -20.81
CA ARG A 741 10.61 -25.30 -20.41
C ARG A 741 11.23 -23.92 -20.27
N VAL A 742 11.43 -23.52 -19.02
CA VAL A 742 12.19 -22.33 -18.65
C VAL A 742 13.66 -22.71 -18.46
N LYS A 743 14.59 -21.93 -19.03
CA LYS A 743 16.03 -22.08 -18.79
C LYS A 743 16.71 -20.74 -18.47
N PRO A 744 17.61 -20.71 -17.49
CA PRO A 744 18.40 -19.52 -17.20
C PRO A 744 19.69 -19.50 -18.04
N LEU A 745 20.14 -18.31 -18.45
CA LEU A 745 21.40 -18.07 -19.14
C LEU A 745 22.13 -16.87 -18.52
N SER A 746 22.99 -17.17 -17.56
CA SER A 746 23.80 -16.25 -16.79
C SER A 746 25.21 -16.80 -16.61
N ARG A 747 25.95 -16.31 -15.60
CA ARG A 747 27.27 -16.83 -15.22
C ARG A 747 27.18 -18.00 -14.22
N PHE A 748 26.02 -18.22 -13.61
CA PHE A 748 25.82 -19.29 -12.62
C PHE A 748 25.72 -20.68 -13.24
N GLN A 749 25.34 -20.77 -14.52
CA GLN A 749 25.28 -22.05 -15.21
C GLN A 749 26.68 -22.48 -15.62
N SER A 750 26.97 -23.77 -15.45
CA SER A 750 28.19 -24.39 -15.95
C SER A 750 28.34 -24.21 -17.46
N ALA A 751 29.57 -24.37 -17.97
CA ALA A 751 29.81 -24.30 -19.42
C ALA A 751 29.01 -25.35 -20.21
N LYS A 752 28.69 -26.50 -19.59
CA LYS A 752 27.84 -27.53 -20.15
C LYS A 752 26.39 -27.06 -20.25
N GLU A 753 25.80 -26.62 -19.14
CA GLU A 753 24.41 -26.12 -19.09
C GLU A 753 24.20 -24.90 -19.99
N SER A 754 25.16 -23.97 -20.05
CA SER A 754 25.09 -22.82 -20.96
C SER A 754 25.00 -23.25 -22.44
N ARG A 755 25.77 -24.28 -22.83
CA ARG A 755 25.75 -24.82 -24.21
C ARG A 755 24.42 -25.51 -24.50
N GLU A 756 23.96 -26.37 -23.59
CA GLU A 756 22.66 -27.04 -23.70
C GLU A 756 21.51 -26.04 -23.82
N THR A 757 21.51 -24.96 -23.03
CA THR A 757 20.53 -23.88 -23.14
C THR A 757 20.61 -23.18 -24.49
N THR A 758 21.81 -22.86 -24.99
CA THR A 758 21.98 -22.17 -26.28
C THR A 758 21.54 -23.04 -27.46
N GLU A 759 21.86 -24.33 -27.46
CA GLU A 759 21.39 -25.31 -28.45
C GLU A 759 19.87 -25.54 -28.35
N GLY A 760 19.33 -25.54 -27.13
CA GLY A 760 17.91 -25.61 -26.86
C GLY A 760 17.14 -24.40 -27.41
N ILE A 761 17.70 -23.20 -27.31
CA ILE A 761 17.12 -21.98 -27.90
C ILE A 761 17.08 -22.09 -29.43
N GLY A 762 18.19 -22.51 -30.06
CA GLY A 762 18.27 -22.62 -31.53
C GLY A 762 17.40 -23.74 -32.12
N SER A 763 17.16 -24.83 -31.38
CA SER A 763 16.27 -25.91 -31.79
C SER A 763 14.78 -25.65 -31.50
N GLY A 764 14.49 -24.68 -30.63
CA GLY A 764 13.14 -24.40 -30.10
C GLY A 764 12.70 -25.37 -29.00
N ALA A 765 13.63 -26.11 -28.38
CA ALA A 765 13.35 -26.98 -27.25
C ALA A 765 13.26 -26.23 -25.90
N VAL A 766 13.63 -24.94 -25.89
CA VAL A 766 13.49 -24.01 -24.76
C VAL A 766 12.48 -22.94 -25.16
N ASP A 767 11.40 -22.84 -24.38
CA ASP A 767 10.29 -21.92 -24.65
C ASP A 767 10.56 -20.54 -24.07
N VAL A 768 11.08 -20.49 -22.83
CA VAL A 768 11.40 -19.25 -22.13
C VAL A 768 12.86 -19.26 -21.69
N VAL A 769 13.61 -18.25 -22.13
CA VAL A 769 14.98 -18.03 -21.65
C VAL A 769 15.06 -16.75 -20.84
N ILE A 770 15.69 -16.83 -19.67
CA ILE A 770 15.92 -15.69 -18.78
C ILE A 770 17.42 -15.48 -18.68
N GLY A 771 17.90 -14.31 -19.05
CA GLY A 771 19.34 -14.11 -19.14
C GLY A 771 19.78 -12.66 -19.12
N THR A 772 21.09 -12.48 -18.94
CA THR A 772 21.70 -11.14 -18.96
C THR A 772 21.93 -10.67 -20.39
N HIS A 773 22.69 -9.58 -20.56
CA HIS A 773 23.17 -9.08 -21.86
C HIS A 773 23.82 -10.15 -22.76
N ARG A 774 24.23 -11.31 -22.21
CA ARG A 774 24.71 -12.47 -22.98
C ARG A 774 23.70 -12.94 -24.04
N LEU A 775 22.40 -12.78 -23.80
CA LEU A 775 21.34 -13.07 -24.77
C LEU A 775 21.37 -12.15 -26.01
N LEU A 776 21.97 -10.97 -25.89
CA LEU A 776 22.12 -10.02 -27.00
C LEU A 776 23.39 -10.27 -27.83
N SER A 777 24.20 -11.26 -27.46
CA SER A 777 25.40 -11.62 -28.20
C SER A 777 25.05 -12.35 -29.50
N ASN A 778 25.89 -12.20 -30.53
CA ASN A 778 25.70 -12.87 -31.83
C ASN A 778 25.72 -14.41 -31.77
N GLN A 779 26.06 -15.00 -30.60
CA GLN A 779 26.12 -16.44 -30.39
C GLN A 779 24.75 -17.07 -30.11
N VAL A 780 23.75 -16.27 -29.75
CA VAL A 780 22.39 -16.74 -29.45
C VAL A 780 21.50 -16.46 -30.66
N GLN A 781 20.97 -17.52 -31.26
CA GLN A 781 20.01 -17.44 -32.36
C GLN A 781 18.72 -18.14 -31.96
N PHE A 782 17.62 -17.40 -31.95
CA PHE A 782 16.29 -17.93 -31.66
C PHE A 782 15.71 -18.59 -32.91
N LYS A 783 14.94 -19.65 -32.74
CA LYS A 783 14.21 -20.30 -33.82
C LYS A 783 13.00 -19.46 -34.24
N ASP A 784 12.21 -19.02 -33.26
CA ASP A 784 11.01 -18.21 -33.49
C ASP A 784 10.69 -17.37 -32.24
N LEU A 785 11.36 -16.21 -32.13
CA LEU A 785 11.19 -15.28 -31.00
C LEU A 785 9.93 -14.43 -31.22
N GLY A 786 8.97 -14.51 -30.30
CA GLY A 786 7.73 -13.74 -30.37
C GLY A 786 7.64 -12.59 -29.36
N LEU A 787 8.30 -12.69 -28.20
CA LEU A 787 8.20 -11.69 -27.15
C LEU A 787 9.56 -11.46 -26.46
N VAL A 788 9.91 -10.20 -26.25
CA VAL A 788 11.06 -9.78 -25.45
C VAL A 788 10.58 -8.99 -24.24
N ILE A 789 10.91 -9.46 -23.05
CA ILE A 789 10.65 -8.80 -21.79
C ILE A 789 11.96 -8.18 -21.31
N VAL A 790 11.96 -6.89 -20.98
CA VAL A 790 13.16 -6.17 -20.50
C VAL A 790 12.87 -5.59 -19.11
N ASP A 791 13.62 -6.03 -18.11
CA ASP A 791 13.52 -5.48 -16.75
C ASP A 791 14.64 -4.46 -16.47
N GLU A 792 14.32 -3.34 -15.83
CA GLU A 792 15.26 -2.28 -15.46
C GLU A 792 16.12 -1.76 -16.63
N GLU A 793 15.47 -1.43 -17.76
CA GLU A 793 16.08 -0.98 -19.03
C GLU A 793 17.17 0.10 -18.84
N GLN A 794 17.04 0.98 -17.85
CA GLN A 794 17.98 2.06 -17.55
C GLN A 794 19.41 1.57 -17.28
N ARG A 795 19.59 0.35 -16.75
CA ARG A 795 20.90 -0.20 -16.37
C ARG A 795 21.67 -0.80 -17.55
N PHE A 796 21.06 -0.95 -18.71
CA PHE A 796 21.74 -1.46 -19.90
C PHE A 796 22.63 -0.38 -20.53
N GLY A 797 23.84 -0.79 -20.93
CA GLY A 797 24.80 0.06 -21.63
C GLY A 797 24.30 0.50 -23.01
N VAL A 798 24.98 1.50 -23.59
CA VAL A 798 24.58 2.12 -24.88
C VAL A 798 24.56 1.09 -26.01
N GLU A 799 25.57 0.23 -26.11
CA GLU A 799 25.63 -0.82 -27.13
C GLU A 799 24.48 -1.84 -27.03
N HIS A 800 24.10 -2.23 -25.82
CA HIS A 800 22.96 -3.12 -25.58
C HIS A 800 21.63 -2.47 -25.99
N LYS A 801 21.49 -1.16 -25.75
CA LYS A 801 20.30 -0.39 -26.15
C LYS A 801 20.17 -0.29 -27.67
N GLU A 802 21.28 -0.16 -28.39
CA GLU A 802 21.29 -0.20 -29.86
C GLU A 802 20.90 -1.59 -30.41
N ALA A 803 21.33 -2.68 -29.78
CA ALA A 803 20.90 -4.03 -30.13
C ALA A 803 19.38 -4.22 -29.90
N LEU A 804 18.86 -3.73 -28.77
CA LEU A 804 17.43 -3.75 -28.45
C LEU A 804 16.59 -2.96 -29.46
N LYS A 805 17.07 -1.80 -29.93
CA LYS A 805 16.38 -1.01 -30.97
C LYS A 805 16.15 -1.79 -32.25
N LYS A 806 17.10 -2.65 -32.65
CA LYS A 806 16.94 -3.50 -33.83
C LYS A 806 15.86 -4.56 -33.62
N MET A 807 15.82 -5.19 -32.44
CA MET A 807 14.81 -6.21 -32.13
C MET A 807 13.38 -5.64 -32.06
N ARG A 808 13.22 -4.41 -31.54
CA ARG A 808 11.92 -3.70 -31.44
C ARG A 808 11.19 -3.43 -32.76
N THR A 809 11.85 -3.64 -33.90
CA THR A 809 11.23 -3.38 -35.20
C THR A 809 10.19 -4.44 -35.57
N ASN A 810 10.40 -5.70 -35.17
CA ASN A 810 9.62 -6.85 -35.68
C ASN A 810 9.09 -7.79 -34.57
N VAL A 811 9.46 -7.57 -33.31
CA VAL A 811 9.11 -8.43 -32.17
C VAL A 811 8.44 -7.59 -31.09
N ASP A 812 7.45 -8.17 -30.41
CA ASP A 812 6.78 -7.53 -29.29
C ASP A 812 7.74 -7.32 -28.12
N VAL A 813 7.74 -6.12 -27.56
CA VAL A 813 8.61 -5.74 -26.45
C VAL A 813 7.81 -5.19 -25.26
N LEU A 814 7.99 -5.83 -24.11
CA LEU A 814 7.45 -5.42 -22.83
C LEU A 814 8.61 -4.96 -21.93
N ALA A 815 8.69 -3.67 -21.62
CA ALA A 815 9.68 -3.14 -20.70
C ALA A 815 9.07 -2.88 -19.31
N MET A 816 9.86 -3.07 -18.25
CA MET A 816 9.47 -2.85 -16.86
C MET A 816 10.45 -1.90 -16.17
N SER A 817 9.94 -0.93 -15.39
CA SER A 817 10.77 -0.01 -14.60
C SER A 817 10.12 0.41 -13.28
N ALA A 818 10.95 0.66 -12.26
CA ALA A 818 10.54 1.21 -10.97
C ALA A 818 10.33 2.73 -10.97
N THR A 819 11.15 3.46 -11.74
CA THR A 819 11.07 4.92 -11.87
C THR A 819 11.09 5.29 -13.35
N PRO A 820 10.07 6.00 -13.86
CA PRO A 820 10.10 6.43 -15.25
C PRO A 820 11.25 7.44 -15.45
N ILE A 821 12.14 7.12 -16.39
CA ILE A 821 13.25 8.01 -16.77
C ILE A 821 12.66 9.25 -17.43
N PRO A 822 13.16 10.48 -17.21
CA PRO A 822 12.60 11.70 -17.82
C PRO A 822 12.41 11.63 -19.35
N ARG A 823 13.36 11.06 -20.09
CA ARG A 823 13.25 10.86 -21.56
C ARG A 823 12.20 9.80 -21.93
N THR A 824 12.04 8.78 -21.09
CA THR A 824 11.02 7.75 -21.27
C THR A 824 9.63 8.31 -20.94
N LEU A 825 9.54 9.15 -19.91
CA LEU A 825 8.36 9.90 -19.51
C LEU A 825 7.90 10.85 -20.63
N GLU A 826 8.83 11.54 -21.28
CA GLU A 826 8.58 12.36 -22.49
C GLU A 826 7.97 11.53 -23.65
N MET A 827 8.52 10.35 -23.94
CA MET A 827 7.99 9.44 -25.00
C MET A 827 6.65 8.80 -24.65
N SER A 828 6.38 8.63 -23.35
CA SER A 828 5.14 8.07 -22.81
C SER A 828 4.00 9.09 -22.93
N LEU A 829 4.28 10.33 -22.50
CA LEU A 829 3.33 11.44 -22.50
C LEU A 829 2.96 11.93 -23.91
N THR A 830 3.74 11.57 -24.93
CA THR A 830 3.50 11.90 -26.33
C THR A 830 2.74 10.81 -27.10
N GLY A 831 2.40 9.68 -26.44
CA GLY A 831 1.66 8.58 -27.05
C GLY A 831 2.43 7.82 -28.14
N ILE A 832 3.77 7.95 -28.18
CA ILE A 832 4.64 7.22 -29.12
C ILE A 832 5.00 5.85 -28.54
N ARG A 833 5.22 5.78 -27.22
CA ARG A 833 5.38 4.54 -26.47
C ARG A 833 4.15 4.36 -25.59
N GLU A 834 3.51 3.21 -25.67
CA GLU A 834 2.36 2.91 -24.82
C GLU A 834 2.84 2.64 -23.40
N THR A 835 2.21 3.26 -22.41
CA THR A 835 2.62 3.13 -21.01
C THR A 835 1.47 2.83 -20.10
N SER A 836 1.66 1.80 -19.28
CA SER A 836 0.75 1.45 -18.20
C SER A 836 1.44 1.74 -16.88
N THR A 837 0.75 2.47 -16.00
CA THR A 837 1.26 2.82 -14.68
C THR A 837 0.54 1.99 -13.62
N LEU A 838 1.31 1.23 -12.85
CA LEU A 838 0.86 0.57 -11.64
C LEU A 838 1.08 1.55 -10.49
N ALA A 839 0.01 2.20 -10.03
CA ALA A 839 0.07 3.18 -8.94
C ALA A 839 -0.48 2.61 -7.62
N THR A 840 -1.35 1.60 -7.70
CA THR A 840 -1.98 0.99 -6.54
C THR A 840 -1.02 -0.03 -5.91
N PRO A 841 -0.51 0.20 -4.68
CA PRO A 841 0.21 -0.83 -3.95
C PRO A 841 -0.75 -2.00 -3.64
N PRO A 842 -0.25 -3.24 -3.63
CA PRO A 842 -0.96 -4.34 -2.98
C PRO A 842 -1.24 -4.00 -1.50
N GLU A 843 -2.38 -4.44 -0.95
CA GLU A 843 -2.85 -4.07 0.40
C GLU A 843 -1.83 -4.38 1.52
N GLU A 844 -0.96 -5.37 1.32
CA GLU A 844 0.01 -5.81 2.32
C GLU A 844 1.25 -4.91 2.43
N ARG A 845 1.40 -3.91 1.54
CA ARG A 845 2.61 -3.08 1.50
C ARG A 845 2.42 -1.77 2.25
N HIS A 846 3.35 -1.48 3.16
CA HIS A 846 3.30 -0.28 4.00
C HIS A 846 4.39 0.75 3.63
N PRO A 847 4.12 2.05 3.86
CA PRO A 847 5.12 3.11 3.78
C PRO A 847 6.36 2.81 4.63
N VAL A 848 7.55 3.04 4.05
CA VAL A 848 8.82 2.93 4.77
C VAL A 848 8.99 4.18 5.63
N LEU A 849 9.09 3.99 6.96
CA LEU A 849 9.35 5.09 7.89
C LEU A 849 10.75 5.64 7.67
N THR A 850 10.82 6.92 7.32
CA THR A 850 12.06 7.58 6.96
C THR A 850 12.50 8.51 8.07
N TYR A 851 13.63 8.20 8.71
CA TYR A 851 14.32 9.07 9.65
C TYR A 851 15.48 9.79 8.97
N VAL A 852 15.59 11.10 9.17
CA VAL A 852 16.71 11.92 8.69
C VAL A 852 17.35 12.59 9.91
N GLY A 853 18.64 12.38 10.12
CA GLY A 853 19.32 12.95 11.28
C GLY A 853 20.83 12.74 11.31
N PRO A 854 21.51 13.26 12.35
CA PRO A 854 22.94 13.07 12.51
C PRO A 854 23.29 11.61 12.82
N TYR A 855 24.42 11.12 12.32
CA TYR A 855 24.96 9.80 12.65
C TYR A 855 25.34 9.74 14.13
N THR A 856 24.86 8.72 14.84
CA THR A 856 25.31 8.35 16.17
C THR A 856 25.43 6.83 16.31
N ASP A 857 26.43 6.35 17.04
CA ASP A 857 26.66 4.92 17.26
C ASP A 857 25.49 4.26 18.02
N LYS A 858 24.94 4.96 19.02
CA LYS A 858 23.77 4.50 19.79
C LYS A 858 22.55 4.26 18.90
N GLN A 859 22.21 5.21 18.02
CA GLN A 859 21.08 5.06 17.12
C GLN A 859 21.29 3.94 16.11
N THR A 860 22.51 3.81 15.58
CA THR A 860 22.86 2.77 14.62
C THR A 860 22.75 1.38 15.25
N SER A 861 23.31 1.18 16.45
CA SER A 861 23.20 -0.06 17.20
C SER A 861 21.74 -0.40 17.52
N ALA A 862 20.97 0.57 18.02
CA ALA A 862 19.54 0.41 18.32
C ALA A 862 18.72 0.01 17.08
N ALA A 863 18.98 0.63 15.92
CA ALA A 863 18.29 0.32 14.67
C ALA A 863 18.62 -1.11 14.18
N VAL A 864 19.87 -1.55 14.31
CA VAL A 864 20.28 -2.92 13.96
C VAL A 864 19.63 -3.93 14.90
N ARG A 865 19.74 -3.73 16.21
CA ARG A 865 19.15 -4.63 17.22
C ARG A 865 17.63 -4.74 17.07
N ARG A 866 16.92 -3.63 16.82
CA ARG A 866 15.47 -3.65 16.52
C ARG A 866 15.12 -4.58 15.35
N GLU A 867 15.95 -4.59 14.31
CA GLU A 867 15.73 -5.47 13.16
C GLU A 867 16.03 -6.95 13.48
N LEU A 868 17.13 -7.22 14.17
CA LEU A 868 17.48 -8.57 14.65
C LEU A 868 16.40 -9.13 15.56
N MET A 869 15.81 -8.27 16.41
CA MET A 869 14.71 -8.64 17.27
C MET A 869 13.54 -9.18 16.47
N ARG A 870 13.14 -8.61 15.34
CA ARG A 870 12.07 -9.23 14.54
C ARG A 870 12.56 -10.29 13.56
N GLU A 871 13.78 -10.81 13.72
CA GLU A 871 14.40 -11.80 12.82
C GLU A 871 14.54 -11.30 11.37
N GLY A 872 14.60 -9.98 11.22
CA GLY A 872 14.85 -9.29 9.96
C GLY A 872 16.35 -9.10 9.71
N GLN A 873 16.65 -8.51 8.56
CA GLN A 873 18.01 -8.25 8.11
C GLN A 873 18.20 -6.76 7.80
N VAL A 874 19.45 -6.29 7.92
CA VAL A 874 19.78 -4.87 7.77
C VAL A 874 20.67 -4.63 6.56
N PHE A 875 20.29 -3.66 5.73
CA PHE A 875 21.22 -3.06 4.77
C PHE A 875 21.91 -1.85 5.40
N PHE A 876 23.24 -1.89 5.47
CA PHE A 876 24.04 -0.72 5.86
C PHE A 876 24.80 -0.19 4.64
N VAL A 877 24.38 0.94 4.09
CA VAL A 877 24.94 1.50 2.86
C VAL A 877 26.06 2.47 3.17
N HIS A 878 27.29 2.13 2.78
CA HIS A 878 28.48 2.96 2.88
C HIS A 878 29.18 3.03 1.52
N ASN A 879 28.99 4.14 0.79
CA ASN A 879 29.46 4.28 -0.60
C ASN A 879 30.96 4.69 -0.72
N ARG A 880 31.85 4.03 0.02
CA ARG A 880 33.30 4.18 -0.08
C ARG A 880 34.03 2.87 0.21
N VAL A 881 34.55 2.23 -0.85
CA VAL A 881 35.23 0.93 -0.74
C VAL A 881 36.48 0.99 0.14
N SER A 882 37.24 2.09 0.13
CA SER A 882 38.47 2.21 0.93
C SER A 882 38.26 2.14 2.44
N SER A 883 37.04 2.43 2.93
CA SER A 883 36.71 2.47 4.36
C SER A 883 35.65 1.45 4.77
N ILE A 884 35.10 0.68 3.83
CA ILE A 884 33.95 -0.21 4.09
C ILE A 884 34.27 -1.31 5.12
N ASP A 885 35.46 -1.92 5.04
CA ASP A 885 35.89 -2.95 5.99
C ASP A 885 36.04 -2.39 7.41
N ARG A 886 36.51 -1.14 7.53
CA ARG A 886 36.61 -0.45 8.82
C ARG A 886 35.22 -0.18 9.40
N THR A 887 34.27 0.25 8.57
CA THR A 887 32.88 0.45 8.98
C THR A 887 32.23 -0.85 9.42
N ALA A 888 32.48 -1.96 8.71
CA ALA A 888 31.96 -3.28 9.10
C ALA A 888 32.57 -3.79 10.41
N ALA A 889 33.87 -3.57 10.64
CA ALA A 889 34.52 -3.88 11.91
C ALA A 889 33.93 -3.06 13.07
N HIS A 890 33.70 -1.76 12.85
CA HIS A 890 33.05 -0.87 13.82
C HIS A 890 31.63 -1.34 14.16
N LEU A 891 30.83 -1.70 13.15
CA LEU A 891 29.48 -2.25 13.38
C LEU A 891 29.50 -3.56 14.16
N LYS A 892 30.47 -4.43 13.91
CA LYS A 892 30.64 -5.68 14.65
C LYS A 892 31.08 -5.45 16.10
N GLU A 893 31.81 -4.37 16.38
CA GLU A 893 32.13 -3.95 17.75
C GLU A 893 30.89 -3.38 18.45
N LEU A 894 30.06 -2.61 17.75
CA LEU A 894 28.83 -2.04 18.27
C LEU A 894 27.72 -3.07 18.54
N VAL A 895 27.62 -4.11 17.69
CA VAL A 895 26.60 -5.17 17.78
C VAL A 895 27.27 -6.55 17.62
N PRO A 896 27.90 -7.08 18.69
CA PRO A 896 28.66 -8.34 18.64
C PRO A 896 27.84 -9.57 18.24
N GLU A 897 26.55 -9.57 18.55
CA GLU A 897 25.59 -10.62 18.22
C GLU A 897 25.21 -10.67 16.73
N ALA A 898 25.47 -9.60 15.97
CA ALA A 898 25.13 -9.53 14.55
C ALA A 898 26.18 -10.22 13.67
N ARG A 899 25.72 -11.06 12.72
CA ARG A 899 26.59 -11.63 11.68
C ARG A 899 26.74 -10.63 10.54
N VAL A 900 27.83 -9.87 10.56
CA VAL A 900 28.11 -8.80 9.59
C VAL A 900 28.92 -9.31 8.39
N ALA A 901 28.48 -8.99 7.17
CA ALA A 901 29.20 -9.23 5.92
C ALA A 901 29.39 -7.95 5.10
N VAL A 902 30.37 -7.95 4.18
CA VAL A 902 30.70 -6.81 3.31
C VAL A 902 30.47 -7.16 1.84
N ALA A 903 29.81 -6.27 1.09
CA ALA A 903 29.55 -6.42 -0.34
C ALA A 903 29.83 -5.12 -1.12
N HIS A 904 30.81 -5.12 -2.02
CA HIS A 904 31.15 -3.97 -2.86
C HIS A 904 31.60 -4.35 -4.28
N GLY A 905 31.65 -3.37 -5.18
CA GLY A 905 31.70 -3.63 -6.63
C GLY A 905 33.09 -3.94 -7.18
N GLN A 906 34.13 -3.65 -6.39
CA GLN A 906 35.50 -4.07 -6.67
C GLN A 906 35.78 -5.54 -6.31
N MET A 907 34.84 -6.22 -5.64
CA MET A 907 34.96 -7.66 -5.39
C MET A 907 34.85 -8.42 -6.72
N SER A 908 35.45 -9.61 -6.80
CA SER A 908 35.14 -10.49 -7.91
C SER A 908 33.64 -10.80 -7.91
N GLU A 909 33.03 -10.82 -9.10
CA GLU A 909 31.60 -11.07 -9.23
C GLU A 909 31.18 -12.36 -8.53
N SER A 910 31.98 -13.44 -8.63
CA SER A 910 31.72 -14.70 -7.95
C SER A 910 31.66 -14.61 -6.41
N ARG A 911 32.47 -13.72 -5.81
CA ARG A 911 32.52 -13.54 -4.36
C ARG A 911 31.35 -12.68 -3.88
N LEU A 912 31.04 -11.62 -4.64
CA LEU A 912 29.89 -10.77 -4.38
C LEU A 912 28.59 -11.58 -4.44
N GLU A 913 28.45 -12.41 -5.46
CA GLU A 913 27.31 -13.31 -5.66
C GLU A 913 27.12 -14.28 -4.48
N GLN A 914 28.18 -14.97 -4.03
CA GLN A 914 28.09 -15.90 -2.89
C GLN A 914 27.64 -15.19 -1.60
N ILE A 915 28.16 -13.99 -1.32
CA ILE A 915 27.79 -13.22 -0.12
C ILE A 915 26.32 -12.83 -0.15
N ILE A 916 25.79 -12.51 -1.33
CA ILE A 916 24.36 -12.24 -1.50
C ILE A 916 23.51 -13.48 -1.23
N VAL A 917 23.90 -14.65 -1.75
CA VAL A 917 23.18 -15.91 -1.49
C VAL A 917 23.22 -16.24 0.00
N ASP A 918 24.40 -16.11 0.63
CA ASP A 918 24.55 -16.33 2.07
C ASP A 918 23.70 -15.35 2.90
N PHE A 919 23.59 -14.10 2.45
CA PHE A 919 22.71 -13.12 3.07
C PHE A 919 21.24 -13.50 2.88
N TRP A 920 20.82 -13.91 1.67
CA TRP A 920 19.44 -14.36 1.42
C TRP A 920 19.03 -15.59 2.26
N GLU A 921 19.94 -16.56 2.43
CA GLU A 921 19.75 -17.74 3.29
C GLU A 921 19.84 -17.43 4.80
N LYS A 922 19.84 -16.16 5.20
CA LYS A 922 20.00 -15.70 6.60
C LYS A 922 21.25 -16.26 7.30
N ARG A 923 22.36 -16.49 6.57
CA ARG A 923 23.67 -16.79 7.18
C ARG A 923 24.33 -15.52 7.75
N PHE A 924 23.95 -14.36 7.23
CA PHE A 924 24.35 -13.03 7.71
C PHE A 924 23.12 -12.19 8.04
N ASP A 925 23.23 -11.32 9.04
CA ASP A 925 22.14 -10.46 9.50
C ASP A 925 22.28 -9.01 9.00
N VAL A 926 23.52 -8.54 8.86
CA VAL A 926 23.83 -7.17 8.42
C VAL A 926 24.72 -7.22 7.19
N LEU A 927 24.26 -6.62 6.09
CA LEU A 927 25.04 -6.46 4.87
C LEU A 927 25.54 -5.02 4.73
N VAL A 928 26.83 -4.82 4.99
CA VAL A 928 27.53 -3.56 4.76
C VAL A 928 27.90 -3.47 3.29
N CYS A 929 27.25 -2.57 2.56
CA CYS A 929 27.31 -2.54 1.11
C CYS A 929 27.47 -1.15 0.51
N THR A 930 27.95 -1.07 -0.73
CA THR A 930 27.84 0.17 -1.53
C THR A 930 26.46 0.28 -2.17
N THR A 931 26.25 1.20 -3.11
CA THR A 931 25.00 1.32 -3.90
C THR A 931 24.67 0.12 -4.81
N ILE A 932 25.29 -1.04 -4.60
CA ILE A 932 25.03 -2.26 -5.40
C ILE A 932 23.67 -2.85 -5.08
N ILE A 933 23.13 -2.57 -3.89
CA ILE A 933 21.74 -2.90 -3.58
C ILE A 933 20.74 -2.16 -4.47
N GLU A 934 21.15 -1.04 -5.09
CA GLU A 934 20.35 -0.31 -6.08
C GLU A 934 20.04 -1.17 -7.32
N THR A 935 20.87 -2.20 -7.60
CA THR A 935 20.73 -3.11 -8.74
C THR A 935 20.24 -4.50 -8.32
N GLY A 936 18.92 -4.67 -8.24
CA GLY A 936 18.28 -5.99 -8.37
C GLY A 936 18.37 -6.93 -7.17
N LEU A 937 18.76 -6.46 -5.99
CA LEU A 937 18.64 -7.22 -4.76
C LEU A 937 17.21 -7.07 -4.21
N ASP A 938 16.47 -8.18 -4.20
CA ASP A 938 15.16 -8.30 -3.59
C ASP A 938 15.25 -9.24 -2.38
N ILE A 939 15.27 -8.67 -1.19
CA ILE A 939 15.35 -9.45 0.05
C ILE A 939 14.18 -9.04 0.91
N SER A 940 13.11 -9.85 0.86
CA SER A 940 11.84 -9.59 1.56
C SER A 940 12.00 -9.50 3.08
N ASN A 941 13.05 -10.13 3.62
CA ASN A 941 13.37 -10.11 5.06
C ASN A 941 14.22 -8.91 5.48
N ALA A 942 14.72 -8.10 4.54
CA ALA A 942 15.49 -6.91 4.85
C ALA A 942 14.55 -5.72 5.03
N ASN A 943 14.15 -5.44 6.27
CA ASN A 943 13.17 -4.39 6.57
C ASN A 943 13.80 -3.14 7.23
N THR A 944 15.12 -3.10 7.42
CA THR A 944 15.82 -1.87 7.86
C THR A 944 16.96 -1.49 6.90
N LEU A 945 16.94 -0.24 6.47
CA LEU A 945 17.97 0.41 5.67
C LEU A 945 18.64 1.49 6.51
N ILE A 946 19.96 1.46 6.61
CA ILE A 946 20.77 2.53 7.20
C ILE A 946 21.70 3.05 6.11
N VAL A 947 21.54 4.31 5.71
CA VAL A 947 22.42 4.95 4.73
C VAL A 947 23.35 5.90 5.45
N ASP A 948 24.61 5.52 5.54
CA ASP A 948 25.67 6.40 5.98
C ASP A 948 25.95 7.45 4.89
N ARG A 949 26.24 8.67 5.33
CA ARG A 949 26.55 9.82 4.48
C ARG A 949 25.47 10.12 3.43
N ALA A 950 24.21 10.12 3.84
CA ALA A 950 23.05 10.41 2.98
C ALA A 950 23.14 11.79 2.28
N ASP A 951 23.96 12.70 2.82
CA ASP A 951 24.35 13.99 2.22
C ASP A 951 24.95 13.87 0.81
N ASN A 952 25.48 12.70 0.42
CA ASN A 952 26.16 12.52 -0.87
C ASN A 952 25.33 11.83 -1.96
N TYR A 953 24.07 11.45 -1.71
CA TYR A 953 23.26 10.65 -2.66
C TYR A 953 22.19 11.48 -3.34
N GLY A 954 21.90 11.26 -4.62
CA GLY A 954 20.78 11.92 -5.31
C GLY A 954 19.40 11.47 -4.80
N LEU A 955 18.34 12.25 -5.06
CA LEU A 955 16.99 11.97 -4.55
C LEU A 955 16.45 10.64 -5.11
N SER A 956 16.62 10.44 -6.41
CA SER A 956 16.31 9.18 -7.10
C SER A 956 17.05 7.98 -6.52
N GLN A 957 18.32 8.14 -6.12
CA GLN A 957 19.10 7.07 -5.50
C GLN A 957 18.56 6.75 -4.10
N LEU A 958 18.33 7.77 -3.28
CA LEU A 958 17.73 7.59 -1.94
C LEU A 958 16.37 6.90 -2.01
N HIS A 959 15.54 7.26 -3.00
CA HIS A 959 14.26 6.59 -3.25
C HIS A 959 14.43 5.12 -3.65
N GLN A 960 15.34 4.83 -4.58
CA GLN A 960 15.60 3.47 -5.02
C GLN A 960 16.14 2.61 -3.87
N LEU A 961 17.06 3.14 -3.07
CA LEU A 961 17.57 2.46 -1.87
C LEU A 961 16.43 2.21 -0.87
N ARG A 962 15.59 3.22 -0.58
CA ARG A 962 14.41 3.08 0.28
C ARG A 962 13.48 1.97 -0.20
N GLY A 963 13.23 1.90 -1.51
CA GLY A 963 12.41 0.86 -2.14
C GLY A 963 13.01 -0.56 -2.13
N ARG A 964 14.24 -0.74 -1.62
CA ARG A 964 14.84 -2.07 -1.38
C ARG A 964 14.40 -2.68 -0.06
N VAL A 965 13.82 -1.90 0.86
CA VAL A 965 13.26 -2.38 2.13
C VAL A 965 11.74 -2.21 2.15
N GLY A 966 11.03 -2.96 3.01
CA GLY A 966 9.56 -2.83 3.15
C GLY A 966 8.80 -3.51 2.02
N ARG A 967 9.19 -4.76 1.74
CA ARG A 967 8.56 -5.61 0.72
C ARG A 967 7.64 -6.66 1.32
N GLY A 968 7.77 -6.97 2.61
CA GLY A 968 6.83 -7.80 3.34
C GLY A 968 5.77 -6.99 4.09
N ARG A 969 4.94 -7.69 4.85
CA ARG A 969 3.91 -7.13 5.76
C ARG A 969 4.50 -6.29 6.89
N GLU A 970 5.75 -6.55 7.25
CA GLU A 970 6.43 -5.80 8.32
C GLU A 970 6.74 -4.36 7.91
N ARG A 971 6.55 -3.42 8.85
CA ARG A 971 6.93 -2.02 8.63
C ARG A 971 8.43 -1.91 8.40
N ALA A 972 8.86 -1.25 7.32
CA ALA A 972 10.27 -0.99 7.12
C ALA A 972 10.70 0.39 7.61
N TYR A 973 12.00 0.51 7.90
CA TYR A 973 12.63 1.71 8.42
C TYR A 973 13.82 2.08 7.54
N ALA A 974 13.95 3.36 7.22
CA ALA A 974 15.08 3.92 6.48
C ALA A 974 15.70 5.05 7.30
N TYR A 975 16.97 4.91 7.68
CA TYR A 975 17.75 5.91 8.40
C TYR A 975 18.72 6.58 7.42
N PHE A 976 18.46 7.85 7.11
CA PHE A 976 19.35 8.68 6.29
C PHE A 976 20.21 9.54 7.21
N LEU A 977 21.44 9.08 7.44
CA LEU A 977 22.34 9.66 8.44
C LEU A 977 23.37 10.59 7.78
N TYR A 978 23.65 11.71 8.43
CA TYR A 978 24.68 12.67 8.02
C TYR A 978 25.66 13.00 9.16
N PRO A 979 26.90 13.45 8.88
CA PRO A 979 27.85 13.77 9.94
C PRO A 979 27.38 14.96 10.79
N SER A 980 27.43 14.84 12.12
CA SER A 980 27.07 15.91 13.06
C SER A 980 28.06 17.09 13.04
N GLU A 981 29.33 16.82 12.74
CA GLU A 981 30.41 17.82 12.75
C GLU A 981 30.40 18.77 11.54
N LYS A 982 29.65 18.45 10.47
CA LYS A 982 29.66 19.22 9.22
C LYS A 982 28.29 19.84 8.94
N PRO A 983 28.23 21.14 8.59
CA PRO A 983 26.99 21.75 8.17
C PRO A 983 26.51 21.16 6.83
N LEU A 984 25.20 20.93 6.71
CA LEU A 984 24.57 20.52 5.46
C LEU A 984 24.41 21.72 4.53
N GLY A 985 24.69 21.54 3.24
CA GLY A 985 24.32 22.51 2.21
C GLY A 985 22.81 22.55 2.00
N GLU A 986 22.28 23.69 1.54
CA GLU A 986 20.85 23.93 1.33
C GLU A 986 20.19 22.87 0.44
N VAL A 987 20.81 22.56 -0.71
CA VAL A 987 20.35 21.52 -1.65
C VAL A 987 20.28 20.13 -0.99
N ALA A 988 21.26 19.78 -0.16
CA ALA A 988 21.27 18.48 0.52
C ALA A 988 20.18 18.41 1.61
N LEU A 989 19.95 19.52 2.31
CA LEU A 989 18.88 19.63 3.30
C LEU A 989 17.50 19.52 2.65
N GLU A 990 17.24 20.24 1.57
CA GLU A 990 15.96 20.16 0.85
C GLU A 990 15.71 18.76 0.29
N ARG A 991 16.74 18.12 -0.28
CA ARG A 991 16.64 16.75 -0.77
C ARG A 991 16.29 15.76 0.34
N LEU A 992 16.98 15.82 1.48
CA LEU A 992 16.70 14.93 2.61
C LEU A 992 15.30 15.19 3.20
N LYS A 993 14.88 16.46 3.29
CA LYS A 993 13.51 16.83 3.67
C LYS A 993 12.48 16.25 2.69
N ALA A 994 12.73 16.33 1.39
CA ALA A 994 11.83 15.80 0.37
C ALA A 994 11.68 14.27 0.47
N VAL A 995 12.76 13.52 0.70
CA VAL A 995 12.64 12.06 0.92
C VAL A 995 11.82 11.75 2.18
N ALA A 996 11.97 12.55 3.24
CA ALA A 996 11.26 12.36 4.50
C ALA A 996 9.79 12.81 4.46
N SER A 997 9.42 13.78 3.61
CA SER A 997 8.04 14.27 3.50
C SER A 997 7.18 13.43 2.56
N HIS A 998 7.77 12.83 1.53
CA HIS A 998 7.08 11.97 0.55
C HIS A 998 7.27 10.49 0.91
N ASN A 999 6.67 10.08 2.03
CA ASN A 999 6.77 8.71 2.55
C ASN A 999 5.76 7.73 1.94
N GLU A 1000 4.74 8.23 1.22
CA GLU A 1000 3.67 7.41 0.66
C GLU A 1000 4.14 6.49 -0.47
N LEU A 1001 3.51 5.31 -0.57
CA LEU A 1001 3.69 4.36 -1.65
C LEU A 1001 3.10 4.95 -2.94
N GLY A 1002 3.82 4.87 -4.07
CA GLY A 1002 3.42 5.52 -5.32
C GLY A 1002 3.96 6.94 -5.50
N ALA A 1003 4.70 7.47 -4.51
CA ALA A 1003 5.37 8.77 -4.60
C ALA A 1003 6.54 8.80 -5.60
N GLY A 1004 6.89 7.68 -6.25
CA GLY A 1004 8.02 7.60 -7.19
C GLY A 1004 7.94 8.63 -8.33
N MET A 1005 6.73 8.92 -8.83
CA MET A 1005 6.49 9.97 -9.83
C MET A 1005 6.70 11.37 -9.24
N GLN A 1006 6.14 11.64 -8.06
CA GLN A 1006 6.30 12.92 -7.35
C GLN A 1006 7.76 13.20 -6.97
N LEU A 1007 8.48 12.17 -6.54
CA LEU A 1007 9.91 12.27 -6.24
C LEU A 1007 10.74 12.49 -7.50
N ALA A 1008 10.38 11.88 -8.64
CA ALA A 1008 11.05 12.13 -9.90
C ALA A 1008 10.83 13.58 -10.37
N LEU A 1009 9.61 14.12 -10.23
CA LEU A 1009 9.30 15.52 -10.48
C LEU A 1009 10.08 16.44 -9.52
N LYS A 1010 10.15 16.10 -8.22
CA LYS A 1010 10.91 16.86 -7.23
C LYS A 1010 12.43 16.78 -7.45
N ASP A 1011 12.98 15.65 -7.90
CA ASP A 1011 14.39 15.50 -8.28
C ASP A 1011 14.70 16.37 -9.52
N LEU A 1012 13.74 16.48 -10.45
CA LEU A 1012 13.83 17.39 -11.59
C LEU A 1012 13.75 18.87 -11.18
N GLU A 1013 12.92 19.21 -10.20
CA GLU A 1013 12.87 20.56 -9.59
C GLU A 1013 14.22 20.89 -8.93
N ILE A 1014 14.68 20.04 -8.00
CA ILE A 1014 15.87 20.27 -7.15
C ILE A 1014 17.17 20.29 -7.97
N ARG A 1015 17.31 19.46 -9.00
CA ARG A 1015 18.51 19.45 -9.86
C ARG A 1015 18.47 20.49 -10.97
N GLY A 1016 17.28 21.02 -11.28
CA GLY A 1016 17.00 21.73 -12.52
C GLY A 1016 17.09 20.83 -13.76
N ALA A 1017 16.40 21.22 -14.84
CA ALA A 1017 16.41 20.49 -16.11
C ALA A 1017 17.81 20.36 -16.77
N GLY A 1018 18.81 21.12 -16.27
CA GLY A 1018 20.18 21.33 -16.75
C GLY A 1018 20.96 20.10 -17.14
N ASN A 1019 21.07 19.18 -16.19
CA ASN A 1019 22.09 18.13 -16.23
C ASN A 1019 21.59 16.79 -16.79
N MET A 1020 20.28 16.59 -16.98
CA MET A 1020 19.71 15.27 -17.29
C MET A 1020 19.27 15.09 -18.76
N LEU A 1021 19.09 16.17 -19.51
CA LEU A 1021 18.52 16.14 -20.87
C LEU A 1021 19.49 16.65 -21.96
N GLY A 1022 20.77 16.85 -21.61
CA GLY A 1022 21.74 17.50 -22.48
C GLY A 1022 21.60 19.02 -22.46
N GLY A 1023 22.72 19.73 -22.59
CA GLY A 1023 22.80 21.17 -22.32
C GLY A 1023 21.88 22.05 -23.20
N GLU A 1024 21.51 21.60 -24.40
CA GLU A 1024 20.64 22.37 -25.31
C GLU A 1024 19.15 22.28 -24.93
N GLN A 1025 18.68 21.14 -24.43
CA GLN A 1025 17.24 20.93 -24.13
C GLN A 1025 16.83 21.59 -22.80
N SER A 1026 17.73 21.64 -21.82
CA SER A 1026 17.45 22.25 -20.52
C SER A 1026 17.05 23.73 -20.62
N GLY A 1027 17.64 24.49 -21.54
CA GLY A 1027 17.40 25.92 -21.64
C GLY A 1027 15.95 26.23 -22.02
N HIS A 1028 15.29 25.33 -22.75
CA HIS A 1028 13.90 25.50 -23.16
C HIS A 1028 12.93 25.20 -22.01
N ILE A 1029 13.16 24.13 -21.24
CA ILE A 1029 12.31 23.74 -20.10
C ILE A 1029 12.31 24.81 -19.00
N GLN A 1030 13.48 25.36 -18.66
CA GLN A 1030 13.59 26.49 -17.71
C GLN A 1030 12.80 27.73 -18.15
N GLY A 1031 12.67 27.95 -19.46
CA GLY A 1031 11.96 29.10 -20.00
C GLY A 1031 10.45 28.97 -19.96
N VAL A 1032 9.89 27.77 -20.21
CA VAL A 1032 8.44 27.57 -20.37
C VAL A 1032 7.79 26.73 -19.26
N GLY A 1033 8.58 26.04 -18.44
CA GLY A 1033 8.11 25.06 -17.47
C GLY A 1033 7.91 23.67 -18.10
N PHE A 1034 8.15 22.62 -17.32
CA PHE A 1034 8.13 21.23 -17.77
C PHE A 1034 6.77 20.79 -18.33
N ASP A 1035 5.66 21.12 -17.66
CA ASP A 1035 4.31 20.69 -18.10
C ASP A 1035 3.94 21.25 -19.48
N LEU A 1036 4.13 22.57 -19.67
CA LEU A 1036 3.88 23.22 -20.95
C LEU A 1036 4.84 22.70 -22.04
N TYR A 1037 6.09 22.38 -21.68
CA TYR A 1037 7.03 21.76 -22.61
C TYR A 1037 6.49 20.41 -23.10
N ILE A 1038 6.05 19.51 -22.21
CA ILE A 1038 5.45 18.22 -22.59
C ILE A 1038 4.23 18.40 -23.49
N ARG A 1039 3.33 19.34 -23.18
CA ARG A 1039 2.19 19.67 -24.05
C ARG A 1039 2.62 20.08 -25.45
N LEU A 1040 3.67 20.91 -25.58
CA LEU A 1040 4.22 21.28 -26.88
C LEU A 1040 4.77 20.07 -27.65
N VAL A 1041 5.34 19.07 -26.97
CA VAL A 1041 5.78 17.81 -27.61
C VAL A 1041 4.59 17.01 -28.10
N GLY A 1042 3.55 16.87 -27.29
CA GLY A 1042 2.29 16.22 -27.69
C GLY A 1042 1.67 16.87 -28.94
N GLU A 1043 1.55 18.20 -28.94
CA GLU A 1043 1.06 18.97 -30.10
C GLU A 1043 1.90 18.71 -31.36
N ALA A 1044 3.23 18.77 -31.25
CA ALA A 1044 4.11 18.54 -32.39
C ALA A 1044 3.96 17.14 -32.96
N VAL A 1045 3.80 16.11 -32.11
CA VAL A 1045 3.60 14.73 -32.54
C VAL A 1045 2.23 14.54 -33.22
N ALA A 1046 1.16 15.13 -32.68
CA ALA A 1046 -0.18 15.10 -33.28
C ALA A 1046 -0.20 15.79 -34.66
N ASP A 1047 0.42 16.98 -34.78
CA ASP A 1047 0.58 17.72 -36.04
C ASP A 1047 1.26 16.86 -37.13
N PHE A 1048 2.26 16.06 -36.73
CA PHE A 1048 2.96 15.17 -37.66
C PHE A 1048 2.18 13.89 -38.00
N ARG A 1049 1.33 13.39 -37.10
CA ARG A 1049 0.44 12.24 -37.37
C ARG A 1049 -0.73 12.61 -38.29
N GLY A 1050 -1.02 13.91 -38.44
CA GLY A 1050 -2.20 14.40 -39.15
C GLY A 1050 -3.46 14.42 -38.29
N ASP A 1051 -3.32 14.10 -37.00
CA ASP A 1051 -4.38 14.11 -35.97
C ASP A 1051 -4.51 15.48 -35.33
N ALA A 1052 -4.25 16.57 -36.07
CA ALA A 1052 -4.33 17.92 -35.53
C ALA A 1052 -5.77 18.20 -35.08
N GLU A 1053 -6.06 18.02 -33.79
CA GLU A 1053 -7.30 18.47 -33.19
C GLU A 1053 -7.39 19.98 -33.37
N GLU A 1054 -8.44 20.46 -34.05
CA GLU A 1054 -8.75 21.88 -34.09
C GLU A 1054 -8.92 22.36 -32.64
N LYS A 1055 -8.02 23.24 -32.19
CA LYS A 1055 -8.06 23.78 -30.84
C LYS A 1055 -9.45 24.37 -30.57
N ALA A 1056 -10.16 23.80 -29.61
CA ALA A 1056 -11.44 24.33 -29.16
C ALA A 1056 -11.21 25.78 -28.69
N ALA A 1057 -11.86 26.73 -29.35
CA ALA A 1057 -11.77 28.13 -28.97
C ALA A 1057 -12.22 28.31 -27.50
N GLU A 1058 -11.54 29.23 -26.82
CA GLU A 1058 -11.84 29.58 -25.44
C GLU A 1058 -13.28 30.09 -25.36
N MET A 1059 -14.08 29.50 -24.47
CA MET A 1059 -15.47 29.90 -24.30
C MET A 1059 -15.62 30.73 -23.03
N LYS A 1060 -15.94 32.01 -23.18
CA LYS A 1060 -16.14 32.95 -22.09
C LYS A 1060 -17.62 33.09 -21.72
N ILE A 1061 -17.97 32.89 -20.44
CA ILE A 1061 -19.35 33.05 -19.93
C ILE A 1061 -19.40 34.07 -18.78
N GLU A 1062 -19.92 35.25 -19.06
CA GLU A 1062 -20.13 36.34 -18.10
C GLU A 1062 -21.62 36.68 -17.96
N LEU A 1063 -22.36 35.80 -17.30
CA LEU A 1063 -23.76 35.99 -16.93
C LEU A 1063 -23.91 36.24 -15.42
N PRO A 1064 -24.95 36.98 -14.98
CA PRO A 1064 -25.20 37.28 -13.57
C PRO A 1064 -25.80 36.06 -12.85
N VAL A 1065 -24.94 35.06 -12.63
CA VAL A 1065 -25.25 33.78 -12.00
C VAL A 1065 -24.35 33.62 -10.78
N ASN A 1066 -24.94 33.29 -9.63
CA ASN A 1066 -24.19 32.89 -8.44
C ASN A 1066 -23.76 31.42 -8.59
N ALA A 1067 -22.65 31.20 -9.29
CA ALA A 1067 -22.08 29.89 -9.59
C ALA A 1067 -20.71 29.75 -8.94
N HIS A 1068 -20.62 29.03 -7.83
CA HIS A 1068 -19.38 28.74 -7.11
C HIS A 1068 -19.54 27.49 -6.25
N LEU A 1069 -18.43 26.92 -5.78
CA LEU A 1069 -18.38 25.86 -4.78
C LEU A 1069 -18.28 26.50 -3.38
N PRO A 1070 -19.33 26.44 -2.55
CA PRO A 1070 -19.33 27.00 -1.21
C PRO A 1070 -18.35 26.27 -0.28
N HIS A 1071 -17.78 26.99 0.69
CA HIS A 1071 -16.83 26.42 1.67
C HIS A 1071 -17.50 25.42 2.63
N ASP A 1072 -18.77 25.57 2.92
CA ASP A 1072 -19.57 24.65 3.71
C ASP A 1072 -19.87 23.32 3.00
N TYR A 1073 -19.92 23.32 1.67
CA TYR A 1073 -20.12 22.11 0.86
C TYR A 1073 -18.80 21.36 0.60
N VAL A 1074 -17.74 22.10 0.24
CA VAL A 1074 -16.38 21.53 0.04
C VAL A 1074 -15.38 22.36 0.86
N PRO A 1075 -15.07 21.95 2.11
CA PRO A 1075 -14.22 22.73 3.01
C PRO A 1075 -12.78 22.88 2.53
N GLY A 1076 -12.19 21.80 2.01
CA GLY A 1076 -10.80 21.80 1.55
C GLY A 1076 -10.62 22.62 0.27
N GLU A 1077 -9.75 23.64 0.30
CA GLU A 1077 -9.39 24.43 -0.88
C GLU A 1077 -8.85 23.55 -2.02
N ARG A 1078 -8.02 22.55 -1.67
CA ARG A 1078 -7.50 21.54 -2.59
C ARG A 1078 -8.61 20.80 -3.33
N LEU A 1079 -9.64 20.35 -2.60
CA LEU A 1079 -10.76 19.59 -3.15
C LEU A 1079 -11.68 20.48 -3.99
N ARG A 1080 -11.83 21.75 -3.64
CA ARG A 1080 -12.55 22.74 -4.45
C ARG A 1080 -11.88 22.97 -5.80
N LEU A 1081 -10.57 23.21 -5.80
CA LEU A 1081 -9.79 23.38 -7.04
C LEU A 1081 -9.89 22.16 -7.96
N GLU A 1082 -9.85 20.96 -7.38
CA GLU A 1082 -10.07 19.71 -8.11
C GLU A 1082 -11.45 19.66 -8.77
N ALA A 1083 -12.51 19.91 -8.00
CA ALA A 1083 -13.88 19.90 -8.50
C ALA A 1083 -14.11 20.95 -9.60
N TYR A 1084 -13.59 22.18 -9.43
CA TYR A 1084 -13.62 23.20 -10.48
C TYR A 1084 -12.90 22.73 -11.75
N ARG A 1085 -11.71 22.14 -11.63
CA ARG A 1085 -10.95 21.65 -12.79
C ARG A 1085 -11.69 20.53 -13.51
N LYS A 1086 -12.25 19.55 -12.79
CA LYS A 1086 -13.03 18.45 -13.37
C LYS A 1086 -14.22 18.99 -14.16
N LEU A 1087 -15.00 19.87 -13.54
CA LEU A 1087 -16.14 20.51 -14.20
C LEU A 1087 -15.71 21.37 -15.39
N ALA A 1088 -14.59 22.10 -15.28
CA ALA A 1088 -14.04 22.92 -16.35
C ALA A 1088 -13.56 22.08 -17.55
N SER A 1089 -12.99 20.90 -17.31
CA SER A 1089 -12.50 19.97 -18.34
C SER A 1089 -13.61 19.13 -19.00
N ALA A 1090 -14.79 19.02 -18.38
CA ALA A 1090 -15.89 18.24 -18.92
C ALA A 1090 -16.49 18.94 -20.17
N ILE A 1091 -16.37 18.27 -21.32
CA ILE A 1091 -16.82 18.77 -22.64
C ILE A 1091 -18.10 18.10 -23.15
N THR A 1092 -18.64 17.10 -22.44
CA THR A 1092 -19.91 16.41 -22.78
C THR A 1092 -20.87 16.40 -21.59
N TYR A 1093 -22.17 16.25 -21.85
CA TYR A 1093 -23.17 16.11 -20.79
C TYR A 1093 -22.91 14.89 -19.91
N GLU A 1094 -22.54 13.75 -20.51
CA GLU A 1094 -22.20 12.52 -19.79
C GLU A 1094 -21.01 12.72 -18.82
N ALA A 1095 -19.98 13.46 -19.26
CA ALA A 1095 -18.85 13.77 -18.40
C ALA A 1095 -19.23 14.71 -17.25
N ILE A 1096 -20.13 15.67 -17.49
CA ILE A 1096 -20.67 16.52 -16.43
C ILE A 1096 -21.48 15.68 -15.44
N ASP A 1097 -22.35 14.80 -15.92
CA ASP A 1097 -23.21 13.96 -15.09
C ASP A 1097 -22.38 13.01 -14.20
N ALA A 1098 -21.29 12.47 -14.72
CA ALA A 1098 -20.34 11.68 -13.92
C ALA A 1098 -19.69 12.52 -12.80
N VAL A 1099 -19.35 13.79 -13.05
CA VAL A 1099 -18.83 14.71 -12.02
C VAL A 1099 -19.91 15.06 -11.00
N VAL A 1100 -21.17 15.22 -11.44
CA VAL A 1100 -22.30 15.48 -10.53
C VAL A 1100 -22.57 14.29 -9.63
N GLU A 1101 -22.56 13.08 -10.17
CA GLU A 1101 -22.68 11.85 -9.39
C GLU A 1101 -21.54 11.73 -8.36
N GLU A 1102 -20.31 12.05 -8.76
CA GLU A 1102 -19.15 12.08 -7.86
C GLU A 1102 -19.30 13.13 -6.74
N LEU A 1103 -19.76 14.34 -7.06
CA LEU A 1103 -20.01 15.39 -6.07
C LEU A 1103 -21.12 14.99 -5.10
N GLY A 1104 -22.17 14.34 -5.60
CA GLY A 1104 -23.26 13.80 -4.80
C GLY A 1104 -22.79 12.73 -3.82
N ASP A 1105 -22.07 11.74 -4.31
CA ASP A 1105 -21.52 10.64 -3.51
C ASP A 1105 -20.56 11.14 -2.43
N ARG A 1106 -19.66 12.08 -2.76
CA ARG A 1106 -18.58 12.53 -1.85
C ARG A 1106 -18.98 13.62 -0.84
N TYR A 1107 -19.97 14.44 -1.17
CA TYR A 1107 -20.31 15.66 -0.42
C TYR A 1107 -21.80 15.82 -0.12
N GLY A 1108 -22.66 14.92 -0.62
CA GLY A 1108 -24.12 15.00 -0.45
C GLY A 1108 -24.78 15.90 -1.50
N GLU A 1109 -26.03 16.32 -1.23
CA GLU A 1109 -26.82 17.08 -2.20
C GLU A 1109 -26.20 18.44 -2.56
N PRO A 1110 -26.09 18.79 -3.85
CA PRO A 1110 -25.47 20.03 -4.28
C PRO A 1110 -26.34 21.25 -3.92
N PRO A 1111 -25.80 22.26 -3.20
CA PRO A 1111 -26.55 23.46 -2.86
C PRO A 1111 -26.77 24.34 -4.10
N ALA A 1112 -27.70 25.31 -4.00
CA ALA A 1112 -28.10 26.16 -5.13
C ALA A 1112 -26.93 26.81 -5.92
N PRO A 1113 -25.84 27.32 -5.29
CA PRO A 1113 -24.70 27.84 -6.05
C PRO A 1113 -23.95 26.79 -6.88
N VAL A 1114 -23.95 25.53 -6.44
CA VAL A 1114 -23.33 24.40 -7.14
C VAL A 1114 -24.21 23.92 -8.28
N VAL A 1115 -25.53 23.86 -8.07
CA VAL A 1115 -26.51 23.60 -9.14
C VAL A 1115 -26.37 24.63 -10.27
N ASN A 1116 -26.23 25.91 -9.91
CA ASN A 1116 -25.97 26.98 -10.87
C ASN A 1116 -24.63 26.79 -11.62
N LEU A 1117 -23.57 26.35 -10.92
CA LEU A 1117 -22.27 26.07 -11.53
C LEU A 1117 -22.36 24.90 -12.54
N ILE A 1118 -23.08 23.84 -12.20
CA ILE A 1118 -23.37 22.72 -13.11
C ILE A 1118 -24.16 23.20 -14.32
N ALA A 1119 -25.16 24.07 -14.12
CA ALA A 1119 -25.94 24.65 -15.21
C ALA A 1119 -25.09 25.53 -16.13
N VAL A 1120 -24.12 26.30 -15.60
CA VAL A 1120 -23.15 27.05 -16.41
C VAL A 1120 -22.28 26.11 -17.24
N ALA A 1121 -21.80 25.00 -16.66
CA ALA A 1121 -21.01 24.01 -17.39
C ALA A 1121 -21.82 23.34 -18.52
N ARG A 1122 -23.09 23.00 -18.27
CA ARG A 1122 -24.01 22.47 -19.28
C ARG A 1122 -24.31 23.47 -20.40
N PHE A 1123 -24.55 24.73 -20.05
CA PHE A 1123 -24.73 25.81 -21.03
C PHE A 1123 -23.47 26.02 -21.89
N ARG A 1124 -22.28 25.90 -21.28
CA ARG A 1124 -21.00 25.97 -21.99
C ARG A 1124 -20.87 24.90 -23.07
N VAL A 1125 -21.26 23.66 -22.78
CA VAL A 1125 -21.28 22.57 -23.76
C VAL A 1125 -22.23 22.88 -24.92
N ALA A 1126 -23.45 23.33 -24.62
CA ALA A 1126 -24.43 23.70 -25.65
C ALA A 1126 -23.97 24.84 -26.56
N ALA A 1127 -23.50 25.93 -25.96
CA ALA A 1127 -23.08 27.11 -26.70
C ALA A 1127 -21.81 26.84 -27.52
N ARG A 1128 -20.88 26.01 -27.04
CA ARG A 1128 -19.74 25.54 -27.83
C ARG A 1128 -20.20 24.67 -29.01
N ALA A 1129 -21.16 23.77 -28.82
CA ALA A 1129 -21.74 22.98 -29.90
C ALA A 1129 -22.44 23.85 -30.96
N ALA A 1130 -22.95 25.02 -30.56
CA ALA A 1130 -23.53 26.03 -31.45
C ALA A 1130 -22.49 26.99 -32.06
N GLY A 1131 -21.19 26.76 -31.85
CA GLY A 1131 -20.09 27.56 -32.43
C GLY A 1131 -19.80 28.87 -31.71
N LEU A 1132 -20.36 29.11 -30.52
CA LEU A 1132 -20.13 30.33 -29.73
C LEU A 1132 -18.84 30.24 -28.90
N THR A 1133 -18.17 31.38 -28.73
CA THR A 1133 -16.94 31.55 -27.94
C THR A 1133 -17.07 32.61 -26.85
N ASP A 1134 -18.05 33.51 -26.92
CA ASP A 1134 -18.24 34.57 -25.92
C ASP A 1134 -19.73 34.86 -25.70
N VAL A 1135 -20.19 34.61 -24.48
CA VAL A 1135 -21.53 34.95 -23.99
C VAL A 1135 -21.40 35.83 -22.75
N ALA A 1136 -21.58 37.14 -22.90
CA ALA A 1136 -21.28 38.10 -21.85
C ALA A 1136 -22.31 39.22 -21.74
N LEU A 1137 -22.55 39.68 -20.52
CA LEU A 1137 -23.35 40.88 -20.25
C LEU A 1137 -22.61 42.14 -20.72
N GLN A 1138 -23.17 42.89 -21.67
CA GLN A 1138 -22.63 44.14 -22.18
C GLN A 1138 -23.66 45.27 -21.99
N GLY A 1139 -23.55 45.97 -20.85
CA GLY A 1139 -24.50 47.01 -20.48
C GLY A 1139 -25.90 46.43 -20.23
N ASN A 1140 -26.88 46.84 -21.04
CA ASN A 1140 -28.27 46.33 -20.97
C ASN A 1140 -28.55 45.21 -22.00
N PHE A 1141 -27.51 44.69 -22.64
CA PHE A 1141 -27.60 43.61 -23.63
C PHE A 1141 -26.75 42.42 -23.18
N ILE A 1142 -27.08 41.23 -23.66
CA ILE A 1142 -26.27 40.03 -23.60
C ILE A 1142 -25.72 39.80 -25.00
N LYS A 1143 -24.39 39.74 -25.08
CA LYS A 1143 -23.62 39.50 -26.29
C LYS A 1143 -23.49 38.00 -26.50
N PHE A 1144 -23.73 37.52 -27.72
CA PHE A 1144 -23.41 36.18 -28.20
C PHE A 1144 -22.48 36.30 -29.40
N ALA A 1145 -21.30 35.70 -29.35
CA ALA A 1145 -20.31 35.73 -30.43
C ALA A 1145 -19.56 34.39 -30.57
N PRO A 1146 -19.07 34.02 -31.77
CA PRO A 1146 -19.35 34.64 -33.07
C PRO A 1146 -20.81 34.47 -33.51
N ALA A 1147 -21.35 35.40 -34.29
CA ALA A 1147 -22.75 35.36 -34.74
C ALA A 1147 -22.87 35.57 -36.25
N GLU A 1148 -22.47 34.55 -37.01
CA GLU A 1148 -22.62 34.49 -38.47
C GLU A 1148 -23.94 33.81 -38.83
N LEU A 1149 -25.03 34.58 -38.75
CA LEU A 1149 -26.38 34.07 -38.96
C LEU A 1149 -26.85 34.28 -40.42
N PRO A 1150 -27.42 33.27 -41.09
CA PRO A 1150 -28.16 33.44 -42.34
C PRO A 1150 -29.34 34.41 -42.17
N GLU A 1151 -29.79 35.05 -43.27
CA GLU A 1151 -30.92 36.01 -43.24
C GLU A 1151 -32.19 35.44 -42.57
N SER A 1152 -32.44 34.14 -42.74
CA SER A 1152 -33.58 33.45 -42.10
C SER A 1152 -33.48 33.42 -40.58
N LYS A 1153 -32.28 33.21 -40.02
CA LYS A 1153 -32.00 33.22 -38.58
C LYS A 1153 -31.93 34.65 -38.04
N GLU A 1154 -31.47 35.63 -38.82
CA GLU A 1154 -31.52 37.06 -38.45
C GLU A 1154 -32.97 37.56 -38.30
N MET A 1155 -33.84 37.22 -39.26
CA MET A 1155 -35.27 37.55 -39.20
C MET A 1155 -35.96 36.89 -38.00
N ARG A 1156 -35.56 35.64 -37.68
CA ARG A 1156 -36.05 34.91 -36.50
C ARG A 1156 -35.59 35.57 -35.19
N LEU A 1157 -34.34 35.99 -35.10
CA LEU A 1157 -33.76 36.72 -33.96
C LEU A 1157 -34.54 38.02 -33.69
N LYS A 1158 -34.77 38.83 -34.72
CA LYS A 1158 -35.56 40.08 -34.62
C LYS A 1158 -37.01 39.83 -34.21
N ARG A 1159 -37.60 38.72 -34.66
CA ARG A 1159 -39.00 38.34 -34.35
C ARG A 1159 -39.16 37.83 -32.92
N MET A 1160 -38.27 36.94 -32.48
CA MET A 1160 -38.36 36.30 -31.16
C MET A 1160 -37.84 37.19 -30.03
N TYR A 1161 -36.85 38.03 -30.32
CA TYR A 1161 -36.22 38.92 -29.33
C TYR A 1161 -36.23 40.37 -29.85
N PRO A 1162 -37.34 41.11 -29.66
CA PRO A 1162 -37.46 42.49 -30.10
C PRO A 1162 -36.38 43.39 -29.47
N GLY A 1163 -35.75 44.24 -30.28
CA GLY A 1163 -34.64 45.10 -29.85
C GLY A 1163 -33.26 44.43 -29.93
N SER A 1164 -33.18 43.18 -30.41
CA SER A 1164 -31.91 42.54 -30.76
C SER A 1164 -31.26 43.22 -31.98
N SER A 1165 -29.93 43.24 -32.01
CA SER A 1165 -29.16 43.77 -33.14
C SER A 1165 -27.94 42.91 -33.43
N LEU A 1166 -27.69 42.67 -34.72
CA LEU A 1166 -26.48 42.01 -35.19
C LEU A 1166 -25.44 43.09 -35.49
N LYS A 1167 -24.24 42.95 -34.93
CA LYS A 1167 -23.14 43.91 -35.08
C LYS A 1167 -21.99 43.24 -35.85
N PRO A 1168 -21.94 43.40 -37.19
CA PRO A 1168 -20.90 42.77 -38.02
C PRO A 1168 -19.48 43.14 -37.57
N ALA A 1169 -19.27 44.38 -37.11
CA ALA A 1169 -17.98 44.85 -36.61
C ALA A 1169 -17.50 44.13 -35.33
N LEU A 1170 -18.42 43.54 -34.55
CA LEU A 1170 -18.11 42.77 -33.34
C LEU A 1170 -18.25 41.26 -33.56
N ASN A 1171 -18.64 40.84 -34.76
CA ASN A 1171 -19.11 39.49 -35.07
C ASN A 1171 -20.04 38.93 -33.97
N ALA A 1172 -21.04 39.72 -33.55
CA ALA A 1172 -21.84 39.39 -32.37
C ALA A 1172 -23.32 39.78 -32.51
N ALA A 1173 -24.18 38.97 -31.90
CA ALA A 1173 -25.59 39.31 -31.68
C ALA A 1173 -25.74 39.92 -30.28
N LEU A 1174 -26.31 41.12 -30.21
CA LEU A 1174 -26.65 41.80 -28.96
C LEU A 1174 -28.15 41.66 -28.73
N ILE A 1175 -28.52 40.98 -27.64
CA ILE A 1175 -29.92 40.73 -27.29
C ILE A 1175 -30.24 41.46 -25.98
N PRO A 1176 -31.34 42.23 -25.87
CA PRO A 1176 -31.68 42.93 -24.63
C PRO A 1176 -31.74 41.98 -23.45
N LYS A 1177 -31.20 42.41 -22.31
CA LYS A 1177 -31.25 41.65 -21.07
C LYS A 1177 -32.72 41.33 -20.72
N PRO A 1178 -33.07 40.06 -20.47
CA PRO A 1178 -34.45 39.69 -20.24
C PRO A 1178 -34.92 40.13 -18.84
N LYS A 1179 -36.22 40.41 -18.71
CA LYS A 1179 -36.87 40.80 -17.45
C LYS A 1179 -38.10 39.93 -17.20
N THR A 1180 -38.51 39.80 -15.94
CA THR A 1180 -39.72 39.04 -15.56
C THR A 1180 -41.02 39.62 -16.13
N SER A 1181 -41.03 40.90 -16.50
CA SER A 1181 -42.16 41.59 -17.16
C SER A 1181 -41.64 42.74 -18.06
N PRO A 1182 -42.32 43.04 -19.19
CA PRO A 1182 -41.95 44.14 -20.10
C PRO A 1182 -41.93 45.52 -19.43
N VAL A 1183 -42.76 45.73 -18.41
CA VAL A 1183 -42.83 46.99 -17.64
C VAL A 1183 -42.77 46.66 -16.15
N GLY A 1184 -41.79 47.24 -15.43
CA GLY A 1184 -41.61 47.08 -13.98
C GLY A 1184 -41.04 45.73 -13.52
N GLY A 1185 -40.65 44.84 -14.44
CA GLY A 1185 -40.04 43.55 -14.13
C GLY A 1185 -38.63 43.65 -13.54
N ARG A 1186 -38.26 42.65 -12.73
CA ARG A 1186 -36.89 42.48 -12.23
C ARG A 1186 -36.05 41.80 -13.31
N ASP A 1187 -34.75 42.08 -13.30
CA ASP A 1187 -33.80 41.39 -14.16
C ASP A 1187 -33.76 39.90 -13.78
N LEU A 1188 -33.70 39.01 -14.79
CA LEU A 1188 -33.49 37.59 -14.55
C LEU A 1188 -32.05 37.34 -14.06
N SER A 1189 -31.89 36.42 -13.12
CA SER A 1189 -30.61 35.97 -12.56
C SER A 1189 -30.59 34.44 -12.38
N ASP A 1190 -29.41 33.88 -12.10
CA ASP A 1190 -29.22 32.47 -11.76
C ASP A 1190 -29.79 31.48 -12.80
N ALA A 1191 -30.61 30.50 -12.39
CA ALA A 1191 -31.16 29.48 -13.26
C ALA A 1191 -32.04 30.05 -14.39
N ASP A 1192 -32.77 31.13 -14.12
CA ASP A 1192 -33.71 31.69 -15.09
C ASP A 1192 -33.00 32.36 -16.27
N ILE A 1193 -31.87 33.06 -16.01
CA ILE A 1193 -31.08 33.68 -17.09
C ILE A 1193 -30.34 32.63 -17.93
N LEU A 1194 -29.90 31.53 -17.31
CA LEU A 1194 -29.29 30.41 -18.03
C LEU A 1194 -30.31 29.70 -18.92
N THR A 1195 -31.52 29.44 -18.40
CA THR A 1195 -32.61 28.84 -19.18
C THR A 1195 -32.99 29.73 -20.37
N TRP A 1196 -33.07 31.05 -20.15
CA TRP A 1196 -33.30 32.00 -21.24
C TRP A 1196 -32.16 31.98 -22.27
N ALA A 1197 -30.91 31.98 -21.83
CA ALA A 1197 -29.75 31.96 -22.72
C ALA A 1197 -29.67 30.67 -23.53
N GLN A 1198 -29.99 29.52 -22.91
CA GLN A 1198 -30.10 28.23 -23.60
C GLN A 1198 -31.17 28.28 -24.68
N ASN A 1199 -32.38 28.78 -24.38
CA ASN A 1199 -33.44 28.95 -25.37
C ASN A 1199 -33.04 29.85 -26.55
N VAL A 1200 -32.21 30.88 -26.31
CA VAL A 1200 -31.64 31.72 -27.38
C VAL A 1200 -30.71 30.90 -28.27
N VAL A 1201 -29.80 30.12 -27.68
CA VAL A 1201 -28.87 29.24 -28.41
C VAL A 1201 -29.64 28.22 -29.25
N ASP A 1202 -30.66 27.59 -28.65
CA ASP A 1202 -31.49 26.56 -29.29
C ASP A 1202 -32.37 27.13 -30.41
N ALA A 1203 -32.87 28.36 -30.27
CA ALA A 1203 -33.76 28.95 -31.27
C ALA A 1203 -33.00 29.61 -32.44
N ILE A 1204 -31.79 30.11 -32.19
CA ILE A 1204 -31.08 31.02 -33.10
C ILE A 1204 -29.76 30.44 -33.61
N PHE A 1205 -29.00 29.69 -32.81
CA PHE A 1205 -27.62 29.33 -33.17
C PHE A 1205 -27.45 27.84 -33.52
N THR A 1206 -28.37 26.99 -33.11
CA THR A 1206 -28.46 25.58 -33.58
C THR A 1206 -29.27 25.49 -34.87
N ASP A 1207 -29.09 24.40 -35.62
CA ASP A 1207 -29.72 24.17 -36.94
C ASP A 1207 -31.12 23.58 -36.89
#